data_AF-A0A5J4RDR8-F1
#
_entry.id   AF-A0A5J4RDR8-F1
#
_cell.length_a   1.000
_cell.length_b   1.000
_cell.length_c   1.000
_cell.angle_alpha   90.00
_cell.angle_beta   90.00
_cell.angle_gamma   90.00
#
_symmetry.space_group_name_H-M   'P 1'
#
loop_
_entity.id
_entity.type
_entity.pdbx_description
1 polymer ?
#
loop_
_entity_poly.entity_id
_entity_poly.type
_entity_poly.pdbx_seq_one_letter_code
_entity_poly.pdbx_strand_id
1 'polypeptide(L)'
;MRKIVILLFLCLFRGWTLPSQAQSFDNLWKQVEQAERQSLPQTVLKLTDNIFRKAETEKNSPQMLKAYIRRTQYQENLTPDSFYVHLADIEHWANTASVSIDRAILHSIVAEMYADYAYQNSWQLRNNRKIVDDEQLTDIRQWSGNRFVQRVLEHTRMALKDSLLLLDTSSKTYIPFVVTNKTSDYYGHDMYHLLTLRGTNALSRLLWDKDPTVTAEAYSLFHAMIGVYGKRNNQDAVLLATLDSLSWNRNDELSEEALNKLIAGNKSRETCAEAYLIKAQQANQKRKYTEALQLCNEAIAKYPKYRRINALESLKQEILKPALSISFSRKTYSGATIDLRVNHRNLSSFTVEYHKVNLPATSPLLNKQPDKAFYKKYGRKVDSQRLSLSPANDYSFQDTVITVKAPSKGVYLMRITPSGGKAETSEGFLFVTDFQVLIRTLSGDNQCEIAVLDAESGKPVSDALVRLFTEKKGERVEVKTLSTGNNGKVQFFWTASPDTYRYLTAEKDGDRAMPFQDIYKRNYSGDEKPRSQMTLLTDRSLYRPGQTVYVKGIAYDSQVDTANVVTGKNYTLTLTDGTNREIGKKEVRTNDFGSFTTDFVLPSSGLNGEYYVKTGEGTSINIRVEEYKRPTFDVVFASQEDTYRLGDSLKIRGTVKTYSGFPLQEVSVKYTLTRQAFTWLRFRRDRTLLASGITTANEAGEFTVPVQLQADTNDGFYIYEIEVAVTNAAGETQTSTTNIAAGSRSLLLSAQIAEKICKEQSGNATFRATNLNLKPVNTEVEYKLFLQKGEKEGRREEVVHSGTFTANTEMPLSAWQHLPSGTYKLTLSAQDEQGRKADYEQEILLFSINDTRPSVKTEVWYYPVHTEFNASQSASFIFGTSGKDAYILTDVFCGNKRLESKILQLSDTLVRFDYPYKEEYGRGLDISFAFVKEGKFHQQEVHLTKKMPEKELKITREVFRNKLLPGQKEEWKFTVKTPQGLPAVAEMLAFMYDASLDKIWKNNRTFHVNYSLGYSFHSWFPYDTRYNYYSFWFPSAQLTIPG
;
A
#
# COMPACT_ATOMS: atom_id res chain seq x y z
N MET A 1 -14.71 -69.67 24.51
CA MET A 1 -15.93 -69.73 25.34
C MET A 1 -16.91 -68.66 24.87
N ARG A 2 -18.14 -69.09 24.56
CA ARG A 2 -19.43 -68.37 24.33
C ARG A 2 -19.45 -67.17 23.34
N LYS A 3 -20.04 -67.18 22.12
CA LYS A 3 -21.43 -67.50 21.63
C LYS A 3 -22.48 -66.51 22.20
N ILE A 4 -23.49 -65.92 21.51
CA ILE A 4 -24.28 -66.20 20.27
C ILE A 4 -25.31 -65.01 20.08
N VAL A 5 -25.64 -64.47 18.87
CA VAL A 5 -26.80 -64.80 17.95
C VAL A 5 -28.19 -64.34 18.50
N ILE A 6 -29.24 -63.85 17.79
CA ILE A 6 -29.60 -63.42 16.41
C ILE A 6 -31.17 -63.22 16.36
N LEU A 7 -31.73 -62.69 15.25
CA LEU A 7 -33.12 -62.84 14.68
C LEU A 7 -34.32 -62.10 15.35
N LEU A 8 -35.03 -61.15 14.70
CA LEU A 8 -36.04 -61.22 13.59
C LEU A 8 -37.33 -61.98 13.95
N PHE A 9 -38.50 -61.30 13.91
CA PHE A 9 -39.74 -61.85 13.35
C PHE A 9 -40.75 -60.74 12.97
N LEU A 10 -41.26 -60.84 11.74
CA LEU A 10 -42.41 -60.13 11.19
C LEU A 10 -43.71 -60.43 11.96
N CYS A 11 -44.66 -59.49 12.01
CA CYS A 11 -46.00 -59.66 11.41
C CYS A 11 -46.95 -58.47 11.69
N LEU A 12 -47.52 -57.94 10.60
CA LEU A 12 -48.91 -57.51 10.44
C LEU A 12 -49.44 -56.37 11.33
N PHE A 13 -49.43 -55.14 10.80
CA PHE A 13 -50.65 -54.33 10.80
C PHE A 13 -50.89 -53.72 9.42
N ARG A 14 -51.99 -54.16 8.82
CA ARG A 14 -52.60 -53.62 7.61
C ARG A 14 -52.93 -52.14 7.80
N GLY A 15 -52.53 -51.36 6.80
CA GLY A 15 -53.30 -50.26 6.21
C GLY A 15 -54.14 -49.40 7.14
N TRP A 16 -53.50 -48.37 7.70
CA TRP A 16 -54.08 -47.02 7.64
C TRP A 16 -53.18 -46.20 6.73
N THR A 17 -53.56 -46.10 5.46
CA THR A 17 -53.20 -44.93 4.67
C THR A 17 -53.91 -43.75 5.33
N LEU A 18 -53.26 -43.12 6.29
CA LEU A 18 -53.56 -41.71 6.57
C LEU A 18 -53.40 -41.01 5.22
N PRO A 19 -54.41 -40.25 4.75
CA PRO A 19 -54.19 -39.41 3.59
C PRO A 19 -52.99 -38.54 3.94
N SER A 20 -51.94 -38.60 3.12
CA SER A 20 -50.88 -37.60 3.13
C SER A 20 -51.59 -36.25 3.03
N GLN A 21 -51.79 -35.57 4.16
CA GLN A 21 -52.19 -34.18 4.17
C GLN A 21 -51.13 -33.48 3.31
N ALA A 22 -51.55 -32.95 2.16
CA ALA A 22 -50.68 -32.19 1.30
C ALA A 22 -50.10 -31.03 2.14
N GLN A 23 -48.83 -31.13 2.55
CA GLN A 23 -48.19 -30.06 3.32
C GLN A 23 -48.17 -28.79 2.47
N SER A 24 -48.60 -27.66 3.01
CA SER A 24 -48.54 -26.38 2.30
C SER A 24 -47.10 -25.90 2.12
N PHE A 25 -46.84 -25.13 1.06
CA PHE A 25 -45.52 -24.54 0.84
C PHE A 25 -45.06 -23.65 2.01
N ASP A 26 -45.98 -22.92 2.67
CA ASP A 26 -45.65 -22.08 3.82
C ASP A 26 -45.10 -22.89 4.99
N ASN A 27 -45.65 -24.08 5.25
CA ASN A 27 -45.15 -24.96 6.30
C ASN A 27 -43.78 -25.55 5.95
N LEU A 28 -43.55 -25.87 4.67
CA LEU A 28 -42.23 -26.33 4.20
C LEU A 28 -41.18 -25.23 4.28
N TRP A 29 -41.50 -23.99 3.92
CA TRP A 29 -40.57 -22.86 4.04
C TRP A 29 -40.27 -22.48 5.49
N LYS A 30 -41.23 -22.58 6.42
CA LYS A 30 -40.95 -22.43 7.85
C LYS A 30 -39.95 -23.48 8.37
N GLN A 31 -40.03 -24.72 7.89
CA GLN A 31 -39.04 -25.75 8.22
C GLN A 31 -37.67 -25.41 7.66
N VAL A 32 -37.60 -24.85 6.44
CA VAL A 32 -36.34 -24.35 5.87
C VAL A 32 -35.78 -23.23 6.75
N GLU A 33 -36.54 -22.18 7.05
CA GLU A 33 -36.09 -21.06 7.89
C GLU A 33 -35.62 -21.51 9.28
N GLN A 34 -36.30 -22.50 9.87
CA GLN A 34 -35.88 -23.11 11.13
C GLN A 34 -34.54 -23.84 10.99
N ALA A 35 -34.36 -24.63 9.93
CA ALA A 35 -33.10 -25.32 9.65
C ALA A 35 -31.95 -24.32 9.36
N GLU A 36 -32.23 -23.20 8.69
CA GLU A 36 -31.26 -22.11 8.48
C GLU A 36 -30.84 -21.46 9.80
N ARG A 37 -31.80 -21.11 10.68
CA ARG A 37 -31.50 -20.57 12.03
C ARG A 37 -30.70 -21.53 12.90
N GLN A 38 -30.87 -22.84 12.68
CA GLN A 38 -30.14 -23.90 13.37
C GLN A 38 -28.81 -24.28 12.67
N SER A 39 -28.46 -23.62 11.55
CA SER A 39 -27.25 -23.90 10.77
C SER A 39 -27.13 -25.37 10.30
N LEU A 40 -28.23 -25.94 9.77
CA LEU A 40 -28.31 -27.33 9.29
C LEU A 40 -28.35 -27.41 7.75
N PRO A 41 -27.21 -27.26 7.03
CA PRO A 41 -27.20 -27.09 5.57
C PRO A 41 -27.68 -28.33 4.79
N GLN A 42 -27.37 -29.55 5.24
CA GLN A 42 -27.88 -30.79 4.61
C GLN A 42 -29.41 -30.93 4.75
N THR A 43 -29.95 -30.48 5.88
CA THR A 43 -31.40 -30.44 6.10
C THR A 43 -32.06 -29.41 5.19
N VAL A 44 -31.44 -28.23 5.02
CA VAL A 44 -31.90 -27.20 4.07
C VAL A 44 -31.91 -27.75 2.65
N LEU A 45 -30.86 -28.46 2.22
CA LEU A 45 -30.80 -29.11 0.89
C LEU A 45 -31.94 -30.10 0.68
N LYS A 46 -32.18 -31.00 1.65
CA LYS A 46 -33.25 -32.00 1.56
C LYS A 46 -34.64 -31.34 1.52
N LEU A 47 -34.87 -30.32 2.36
CA LEU A 47 -36.15 -29.62 2.42
C LEU A 47 -36.40 -28.80 1.14
N THR A 48 -35.40 -28.09 0.64
CA THR A 48 -35.52 -27.34 -0.62
C THR A 48 -35.67 -28.26 -1.83
N ASP A 49 -35.02 -29.43 -1.86
CA ASP A 49 -35.26 -30.44 -2.90
C ASP A 49 -36.71 -30.98 -2.87
N ASN A 50 -37.25 -31.23 -1.67
CA ASN A 50 -38.66 -31.62 -1.53
C ASN A 50 -39.61 -30.52 -2.02
N ILE A 51 -39.32 -29.24 -1.69
CA ILE A 51 -40.11 -28.10 -2.18
C ILE A 51 -40.02 -28.01 -3.70
N PHE A 52 -38.83 -28.19 -4.29
CA PHE A 52 -38.61 -28.16 -5.73
C PHE A 52 -39.45 -29.23 -6.44
N ARG A 53 -39.35 -30.51 -6.02
CA ARG A 53 -40.12 -31.62 -6.63
C ARG A 53 -41.63 -31.44 -6.51
N LYS A 54 -42.09 -30.94 -5.35
CA LYS A 54 -43.50 -30.61 -5.14
C LYS A 54 -43.94 -29.48 -6.07
N ALA A 55 -43.14 -28.42 -6.19
CA ALA A 55 -43.42 -27.30 -7.06
C ALA A 55 -43.42 -27.69 -8.54
N GLU A 56 -42.54 -28.59 -8.95
CA GLU A 56 -42.52 -29.17 -10.30
C GLU A 56 -43.80 -29.98 -10.58
N THR A 57 -44.19 -30.86 -9.65
CA THR A 57 -45.42 -31.68 -9.77
C THR A 57 -46.67 -30.81 -9.86
N GLU A 58 -46.72 -29.73 -9.08
CA GLU A 58 -47.85 -28.78 -9.05
C GLU A 58 -47.74 -27.66 -10.10
N LYS A 59 -46.69 -27.68 -10.93
CA LYS A 59 -46.40 -26.63 -11.93
C LYS A 59 -46.37 -25.21 -11.33
N ASN A 60 -45.83 -25.08 -10.13
CA ASN A 60 -45.69 -23.83 -9.39
C ASN A 60 -44.29 -23.23 -9.58
N SER A 61 -44.10 -22.52 -10.69
CA SER A 61 -42.79 -21.95 -11.06
C SER A 61 -42.17 -21.02 -10.00
N PRO A 62 -42.92 -20.14 -9.31
CA PRO A 62 -42.35 -19.28 -8.26
C PRO A 62 -41.70 -20.09 -7.12
N GLN A 63 -42.37 -21.15 -6.65
CA GLN A 63 -41.82 -22.00 -5.61
C GLN A 63 -40.64 -22.83 -6.12
N MET A 64 -40.72 -23.31 -7.35
CA MET A 64 -39.68 -24.09 -8.01
C MET A 64 -38.38 -23.29 -8.15
N LEU A 65 -38.45 -22.06 -8.67
CA LEU A 65 -37.29 -21.16 -8.80
C LEU A 65 -36.69 -20.80 -7.44
N LYS A 66 -37.52 -20.45 -6.45
CA LYS A 66 -37.05 -20.14 -5.08
C LYS A 66 -36.35 -21.33 -4.43
N ALA A 67 -36.90 -22.53 -4.59
CA ALA A 67 -36.32 -23.75 -4.05
C ALA A 67 -34.99 -24.09 -4.74
N TYR A 68 -34.91 -23.97 -6.07
CA TYR A 68 -33.68 -24.23 -6.83
C TYR A 68 -32.54 -23.30 -6.43
N ILE A 69 -32.79 -21.99 -6.40
CA ILE A 69 -31.76 -20.99 -6.03
C ILE A 69 -31.33 -21.17 -4.57
N ARG A 70 -32.26 -21.47 -3.66
CA ARG A 70 -31.89 -21.73 -2.26
C ARG A 70 -31.07 -23.01 -2.12
N ARG A 71 -31.44 -24.07 -2.84
CA ARG A 71 -30.72 -25.35 -2.84
C ARG A 71 -29.28 -25.17 -3.34
N THR A 72 -29.10 -24.54 -4.49
CA THR A 72 -27.78 -24.32 -5.12
C THR A 72 -26.85 -23.48 -4.24
N GLN A 73 -27.35 -22.39 -3.63
CA GLN A 73 -26.59 -21.57 -2.67
C GLN A 73 -26.01 -22.39 -1.50
N TYR A 74 -26.79 -23.28 -0.89
CA TYR A 74 -26.32 -24.11 0.21
C TYR A 74 -25.40 -25.25 -0.25
N GLN A 75 -25.60 -25.76 -1.47
CA GLN A 75 -24.75 -26.79 -2.04
C GLN A 75 -23.37 -26.24 -2.39
N GLU A 76 -23.28 -25.01 -2.90
CA GLU A 76 -22.01 -24.31 -3.18
C GLU A 76 -21.26 -23.95 -1.89
N ASN A 77 -21.96 -23.56 -0.82
CA ASN A 77 -21.35 -23.33 0.49
C ASN A 77 -20.71 -24.62 1.07
N LEU A 78 -21.24 -25.80 0.72
CA LEU A 78 -20.72 -27.09 1.17
C LEU A 78 -19.62 -27.62 0.23
N THR A 79 -19.81 -27.46 -1.09
CA THR A 79 -18.93 -27.95 -2.14
C THR A 79 -18.77 -26.87 -3.21
N PRO A 80 -17.75 -25.98 -3.12
CA PRO A 80 -17.61 -24.85 -4.03
C PRO A 80 -17.57 -25.22 -5.53
N ASP A 81 -17.01 -26.38 -5.89
CA ASP A 81 -16.97 -26.87 -7.27
C ASP A 81 -18.35 -27.19 -7.87
N SER A 82 -19.40 -27.30 -7.05
CA SER A 82 -20.76 -27.53 -7.56
C SER A 82 -21.30 -26.35 -8.38
N PHE A 83 -20.72 -25.15 -8.23
CA PHE A 83 -21.08 -23.97 -9.02
C PHE A 83 -21.05 -24.25 -10.53
N TYR A 84 -20.00 -24.92 -11.03
CA TYR A 84 -19.85 -25.19 -12.47
C TYR A 84 -20.94 -26.13 -13.00
N VAL A 85 -21.36 -27.09 -12.18
CA VAL A 85 -22.46 -28.01 -12.50
C VAL A 85 -23.79 -27.25 -12.51
N HIS A 86 -24.04 -26.44 -11.47
CA HIS A 86 -25.28 -25.65 -11.40
C HIS A 86 -25.40 -24.62 -12.52
N LEU A 87 -24.30 -23.97 -12.90
CA LEU A 87 -24.30 -23.03 -14.03
C LEU A 87 -24.69 -23.73 -15.34
N ALA A 88 -24.17 -24.93 -15.59
CA ALA A 88 -24.57 -25.72 -16.75
C ALA A 88 -26.04 -26.17 -16.67
N ASP A 89 -26.49 -26.62 -15.49
CA ASP A 89 -27.86 -27.09 -15.26
C ASP A 89 -28.90 -25.96 -15.45
N ILE A 90 -28.65 -24.78 -14.87
CA ILE A 90 -29.57 -23.64 -14.97
C ILE A 90 -29.56 -23.04 -16.38
N GLU A 91 -28.42 -23.08 -17.08
CA GLU A 91 -28.36 -22.67 -18.49
C GLU A 91 -29.15 -23.65 -19.37
N HIS A 92 -29.00 -24.96 -19.15
CA HIS A 92 -29.79 -25.96 -19.85
C HIS A 92 -31.30 -25.77 -19.56
N TRP A 93 -31.66 -25.51 -18.32
CA TRP A 93 -33.04 -25.21 -17.94
C TRP A 93 -33.55 -23.93 -18.62
N ALA A 94 -32.74 -22.87 -18.66
CA ALA A 94 -33.09 -21.65 -19.39
C ALA A 94 -33.35 -21.94 -20.89
N ASN A 95 -32.55 -22.80 -21.52
CA ASN A 95 -32.72 -23.14 -22.94
C ASN A 95 -33.91 -24.07 -23.23
N THR A 96 -34.39 -24.83 -22.24
CA THR A 96 -35.42 -25.87 -22.43
C THR A 96 -36.78 -25.52 -21.79
N ALA A 97 -36.84 -24.51 -20.92
CA ALA A 97 -38.06 -24.12 -20.23
C ALA A 97 -39.21 -23.82 -21.22
N SER A 98 -40.34 -24.49 -21.04
CA SER A 98 -41.52 -24.34 -21.93
C SER A 98 -42.32 -23.08 -21.65
N VAL A 99 -42.31 -22.59 -20.41
CA VAL A 99 -43.00 -21.35 -19.99
C VAL A 99 -42.12 -20.15 -20.30
N SER A 100 -42.60 -19.23 -21.14
CA SER A 100 -41.82 -18.07 -21.60
C SER A 100 -41.33 -17.15 -20.46
N ILE A 101 -42.14 -16.91 -19.42
CA ILE A 101 -41.72 -16.07 -18.29
C ILE A 101 -40.65 -16.76 -17.45
N ASP A 102 -40.76 -18.07 -17.21
CA ASP A 102 -39.73 -18.84 -16.52
C ASP A 102 -38.42 -18.78 -17.29
N ARG A 103 -38.49 -18.93 -18.61
CA ARG A 103 -37.35 -18.80 -19.52
C ARG A 103 -36.65 -17.46 -19.39
N ALA A 104 -37.42 -16.38 -19.38
CA ALA A 104 -36.92 -15.02 -19.23
C ALA A 104 -36.21 -14.80 -17.89
N ILE A 105 -36.83 -15.27 -16.79
CA ILE A 105 -36.25 -15.20 -15.45
C ILE A 105 -34.95 -16.01 -15.38
N LEU A 106 -34.95 -17.24 -15.88
CA LEU A 106 -33.78 -18.13 -15.88
C LEU A 106 -32.61 -17.52 -16.65
N HIS A 107 -32.83 -16.98 -17.84
CA HIS A 107 -31.77 -16.26 -18.57
C HIS A 107 -31.25 -15.04 -17.80
N SER A 108 -32.09 -14.32 -17.06
CA SER A 108 -31.62 -13.21 -16.21
C SER A 108 -30.74 -13.68 -15.04
N ILE A 109 -30.94 -14.90 -14.56
CA ILE A 109 -30.12 -15.50 -13.50
C ILE A 109 -28.79 -15.99 -14.09
N VAL A 110 -28.82 -16.65 -15.25
CA VAL A 110 -27.61 -17.08 -15.96
C VAL A 110 -26.71 -15.87 -16.30
N ALA A 111 -27.30 -14.77 -16.79
CA ALA A 111 -26.56 -13.53 -17.04
C ALA A 111 -25.89 -12.97 -15.77
N GLU A 112 -26.60 -12.97 -14.63
CA GLU A 112 -26.03 -12.54 -13.35
C GLU A 112 -24.90 -13.47 -12.88
N MET A 113 -25.05 -14.79 -13.02
CA MET A 113 -24.01 -15.75 -12.63
C MET A 113 -22.72 -15.58 -13.43
N TYR A 114 -22.81 -15.41 -14.75
CA TYR A 114 -21.65 -15.11 -15.59
C TYR A 114 -20.99 -13.78 -15.20
N ALA A 115 -21.80 -12.74 -14.93
CA ALA A 115 -21.30 -11.44 -14.54
C ALA A 115 -20.62 -11.44 -13.16
N ASP A 116 -21.19 -12.14 -12.17
CA ASP A 116 -20.62 -12.30 -10.83
C ASP A 116 -19.31 -13.08 -10.87
N TYR A 117 -19.25 -14.17 -11.65
CA TYR A 117 -18.01 -14.92 -11.85
C TYR A 117 -16.91 -14.04 -12.44
N ALA A 118 -17.23 -13.30 -13.50
CA ALA A 118 -16.29 -12.39 -14.17
C ALA A 118 -15.82 -11.27 -13.22
N TYR A 119 -16.72 -10.71 -12.42
CA TYR A 119 -16.39 -9.68 -11.43
C TYR A 119 -15.45 -10.19 -10.33
N GLN A 120 -15.77 -11.36 -9.75
CA GLN A 120 -14.95 -11.99 -8.70
C GLN A 120 -13.56 -12.38 -9.20
N ASN A 121 -13.44 -12.75 -10.49
CA ASN A 121 -12.17 -13.13 -11.12
C ASN A 121 -11.52 -12.00 -11.95
N SER A 122 -12.01 -10.76 -11.82
CA SER A 122 -11.60 -9.64 -12.69
C SER A 122 -10.12 -9.28 -12.63
N TRP A 123 -9.41 -9.62 -11.54
CA TRP A 123 -7.95 -9.44 -11.46
C TRP A 123 -7.21 -10.42 -12.36
N GLN A 124 -7.61 -11.69 -12.36
CA GLN A 124 -7.01 -12.73 -13.21
C GLN A 124 -7.33 -12.46 -14.67
N LEU A 125 -8.59 -12.14 -14.99
CA LEU A 125 -9.04 -11.84 -16.35
C LEU A 125 -8.35 -10.61 -16.95
N ARG A 126 -8.02 -9.59 -16.14
CA ARG A 126 -7.24 -8.42 -16.59
C ARG A 126 -5.78 -8.73 -16.90
N ASN A 127 -5.21 -9.73 -16.24
CA ASN A 127 -3.81 -10.13 -16.41
C ASN A 127 -3.63 -11.17 -17.53
N ASN A 128 -4.66 -11.97 -17.85
CA ASN A 128 -4.63 -13.03 -18.86
C ASN A 128 -5.17 -12.58 -20.24
N ARG A 129 -4.71 -11.44 -20.77
CA ARG A 129 -5.01 -11.05 -22.16
C ARG A 129 -4.04 -11.70 -23.17
N LYS A 130 -3.88 -13.03 -23.12
CA LYS A 130 -3.25 -13.72 -24.25
C LYS A 130 -4.23 -13.67 -25.42
N ILE A 131 -3.72 -13.29 -26.60
CA ILE A 131 -4.44 -13.43 -27.87
C ILE A 131 -4.53 -14.94 -28.15
N VAL A 132 -5.56 -15.60 -27.61
CA VAL A 132 -5.89 -17.00 -27.89
C VAL A 132 -7.25 -17.00 -28.60
N ASP A 133 -7.39 -17.88 -29.58
CA ASP A 133 -8.66 -18.13 -30.25
C ASP A 133 -9.58 -18.92 -29.29
N ASP A 134 -10.48 -18.20 -28.62
CA ASP A 134 -11.21 -18.66 -27.44
C ASP A 134 -12.43 -19.55 -27.76
N GLU A 135 -12.81 -19.70 -29.03
CA GLU A 135 -14.08 -20.35 -29.42
C GLU A 135 -14.15 -21.85 -29.09
N GLN A 136 -13.01 -22.52 -28.87
CA GLN A 136 -12.96 -23.99 -28.64
C GLN A 136 -12.84 -24.42 -27.16
N LEU A 137 -12.71 -23.49 -26.22
CA LEU A 137 -12.51 -23.83 -24.80
C LEU A 137 -13.83 -24.15 -24.08
N THR A 138 -13.93 -25.31 -23.44
CA THR A 138 -15.13 -25.73 -22.69
C THR A 138 -15.09 -25.36 -21.20
N ASP A 139 -13.90 -25.14 -20.63
CA ASP A 139 -13.73 -24.77 -19.23
C ASP A 139 -13.79 -23.26 -19.03
N ILE A 140 -14.79 -22.78 -18.30
CA ILE A 140 -15.00 -21.36 -17.99
C ILE A 140 -13.81 -20.68 -17.30
N ARG A 141 -12.97 -21.46 -16.59
CA ARG A 141 -11.73 -20.96 -15.94
C ARG A 141 -10.66 -20.54 -16.95
N GLN A 142 -10.80 -20.94 -18.21
CA GLN A 142 -9.86 -20.68 -19.28
C GLN A 142 -10.35 -19.58 -20.24
N TRP A 143 -11.56 -19.04 -20.04
CA TRP A 143 -12.15 -18.02 -20.92
C TRP A 143 -11.51 -16.64 -20.75
N SER A 144 -11.38 -15.89 -21.84
CA SER A 144 -11.08 -14.46 -21.81
C SER A 144 -12.24 -13.63 -21.28
N GLY A 145 -11.92 -12.39 -20.86
CA GLY A 145 -12.93 -11.40 -20.45
C GLY A 145 -14.00 -11.14 -21.52
N ASN A 146 -13.61 -11.11 -22.81
CA ASN A 146 -14.53 -10.87 -23.92
C ASN A 146 -15.61 -11.95 -24.04
N ARG A 147 -15.28 -13.22 -23.75
CA ARG A 147 -16.26 -14.31 -23.80
C ARG A 147 -17.32 -14.16 -22.71
N PHE A 148 -16.93 -13.73 -21.49
CA PHE A 148 -17.90 -13.40 -20.45
C PHE A 148 -18.83 -12.25 -20.87
N VAL A 149 -18.28 -11.20 -21.49
CA VAL A 149 -19.08 -10.09 -22.04
C VAL A 149 -20.13 -10.62 -23.02
N GLN A 150 -19.74 -11.45 -23.99
CA GLN A 150 -20.66 -12.00 -24.98
C GLN A 150 -21.78 -12.83 -24.33
N ARG A 151 -21.47 -13.69 -23.36
CA ARG A 151 -22.45 -14.55 -22.68
C ARG A 151 -23.43 -13.77 -21.82
N VAL A 152 -22.96 -12.73 -21.12
CA VAL A 152 -23.84 -11.84 -20.35
C VAL A 152 -24.77 -11.07 -21.29
N LEU A 153 -24.26 -10.55 -22.42
CA LEU A 153 -25.08 -9.88 -23.43
C LEU A 153 -26.14 -10.81 -24.03
N GLU A 154 -25.75 -12.02 -24.43
CA GLU A 154 -26.64 -13.05 -25.00
C GLU A 154 -27.81 -13.35 -24.06
N HIS A 155 -27.51 -13.73 -22.81
CA HIS A 155 -28.54 -14.09 -21.84
C HIS A 155 -29.37 -12.89 -21.38
N THR A 156 -28.79 -11.68 -21.32
CA THR A 156 -29.56 -10.45 -21.06
C THR A 156 -30.57 -10.19 -22.17
N ARG A 157 -30.18 -10.35 -23.44
CA ARG A 157 -31.10 -10.21 -24.58
C ARG A 157 -32.18 -11.29 -24.59
N MET A 158 -31.82 -12.55 -24.28
CA MET A 158 -32.80 -13.63 -24.18
C MET A 158 -33.80 -13.41 -23.05
N ALA A 159 -33.35 -12.87 -21.91
CA ALA A 159 -34.22 -12.52 -20.79
C ALA A 159 -35.27 -11.45 -21.14
N LEU A 160 -35.02 -10.63 -22.17
CA LEU A 160 -35.90 -9.53 -22.59
C LEU A 160 -36.58 -9.78 -23.94
N LYS A 161 -36.40 -10.96 -24.54
CA LYS A 161 -36.86 -11.29 -25.89
C LYS A 161 -38.37 -11.06 -26.11
N ASP A 162 -39.19 -11.50 -25.16
CA ASP A 162 -40.65 -11.39 -25.21
C ASP A 162 -41.14 -10.12 -24.47
N SER A 163 -40.58 -8.95 -24.81
CA SER A 163 -40.78 -7.69 -24.07
C SER A 163 -42.25 -7.32 -23.82
N LEU A 164 -43.16 -7.56 -24.78
CA LEU A 164 -44.60 -7.28 -24.62
C LEU A 164 -45.23 -8.16 -23.53
N LEU A 165 -44.92 -9.46 -23.54
CA LEU A 165 -45.39 -10.40 -22.52
C LEU A 165 -44.88 -10.02 -21.13
N LEU A 166 -43.61 -9.61 -21.03
CA LEU A 166 -43.00 -9.16 -19.77
C LEU A 166 -43.65 -7.89 -19.22
N LEU A 167 -44.08 -6.98 -20.11
CA LEU A 167 -44.76 -5.74 -19.74
C LEU A 167 -46.20 -5.97 -19.25
N ASP A 168 -46.86 -7.03 -19.71
CA ASP A 168 -48.22 -7.39 -19.33
C ASP A 168 -48.26 -8.37 -18.15
N THR A 169 -47.10 -8.88 -17.72
CA THR A 169 -46.98 -9.80 -16.60
C THR A 169 -46.49 -9.08 -15.35
N SER A 170 -47.29 -9.10 -14.27
CA SER A 170 -46.85 -8.57 -12.99
C SER A 170 -45.82 -9.50 -12.32
N SER A 171 -44.70 -8.96 -11.89
CA SER A 171 -43.68 -9.66 -11.09
C SER A 171 -44.20 -10.17 -9.73
N LYS A 172 -45.34 -9.62 -9.25
CA LYS A 172 -46.07 -10.14 -8.08
C LYS A 172 -46.54 -11.59 -8.25
N THR A 173 -46.76 -12.03 -9.49
CA THR A 173 -47.14 -13.42 -9.79
C THR A 173 -46.03 -14.43 -9.45
N TYR A 174 -44.80 -13.96 -9.26
CA TYR A 174 -43.66 -14.76 -8.84
C TYR A 174 -43.31 -14.63 -7.36
N ILE A 175 -44.19 -14.10 -6.52
CA ILE A 175 -44.06 -14.23 -5.06
C ILE A 175 -44.24 -15.72 -4.70
N PRO A 176 -43.38 -16.33 -3.86
CA PRO A 176 -42.39 -15.70 -2.98
C PRO A 176 -40.95 -15.65 -3.51
N PHE A 177 -40.70 -15.93 -4.79
CA PHE A 177 -39.37 -15.80 -5.39
C PHE A 177 -38.97 -14.33 -5.57
N VAL A 178 -39.90 -13.51 -6.06
CA VAL A 178 -39.71 -12.06 -6.21
C VAL A 178 -40.04 -11.33 -4.92
N VAL A 179 -39.24 -10.30 -4.59
CA VAL A 179 -39.48 -9.34 -3.51
C VAL A 179 -39.88 -7.99 -4.11
N THR A 180 -41.02 -7.45 -3.71
CA THR A 180 -41.49 -6.15 -4.20
C THR A 180 -41.10 -5.01 -3.26
N ASN A 181 -40.49 -3.97 -3.81
CA ASN A 181 -40.21 -2.71 -3.10
C ASN A 181 -41.20 -1.62 -3.51
N LYS A 182 -41.36 -0.58 -2.68
CA LYS A 182 -42.30 0.52 -2.97
C LYS A 182 -41.90 1.23 -4.27
N THR A 183 -40.61 1.45 -4.52
CA THR A 183 -40.09 2.02 -5.77
C THR A 183 -40.64 1.36 -7.04
N SER A 184 -40.83 0.04 -7.04
CA SER A 184 -41.37 -0.71 -8.18
C SER A 184 -42.85 -0.42 -8.51
N ASP A 185 -43.60 0.24 -7.62
CA ASP A 185 -44.97 0.72 -7.90
C ASP A 185 -45.01 1.66 -9.11
N TYR A 186 -43.97 2.48 -9.31
CA TYR A 186 -43.90 3.42 -10.45
C TYR A 186 -43.88 2.69 -11.79
N TYR A 187 -43.46 1.43 -11.82
CA TYR A 187 -43.39 0.58 -13.00
C TYR A 187 -44.52 -0.46 -13.02
N GLY A 188 -45.56 -0.30 -12.18
CA GLY A 188 -46.68 -1.25 -12.09
C GLY A 188 -46.27 -2.65 -11.60
N HIS A 189 -45.07 -2.80 -11.05
CA HIS A 189 -44.43 -4.09 -10.78
C HIS A 189 -44.42 -5.04 -12.00
N ASP A 190 -44.28 -4.53 -13.23
CA ASP A 190 -44.16 -5.43 -14.38
C ASP A 190 -42.83 -6.22 -14.36
N MET A 191 -42.81 -7.37 -15.04
CA MET A 191 -41.63 -8.23 -15.14
C MET A 191 -40.54 -7.58 -16.00
N TYR A 192 -40.93 -6.74 -16.97
CA TYR A 192 -40.01 -6.07 -17.88
C TYR A 192 -39.03 -5.14 -17.14
N HIS A 193 -39.51 -4.27 -16.25
CA HIS A 193 -38.66 -3.42 -15.42
C HIS A 193 -37.72 -4.25 -14.54
N LEU A 194 -38.23 -5.29 -13.88
CA LEU A 194 -37.41 -6.14 -13.01
C LEU A 194 -36.26 -6.80 -13.78
N LEU A 195 -36.55 -7.41 -14.93
CA LEU A 195 -35.53 -8.09 -15.73
C LEU A 195 -34.59 -7.11 -16.42
N THR A 196 -35.06 -5.93 -16.83
CA THR A 196 -34.21 -4.87 -17.39
C THR A 196 -33.22 -4.35 -16.33
N LEU A 197 -33.68 -4.13 -15.10
CA LEU A 197 -32.80 -3.71 -14.00
C LEU A 197 -31.80 -4.81 -13.62
N ARG A 198 -32.21 -6.09 -13.63
CA ARG A 198 -31.29 -7.23 -13.44
C ARG A 198 -30.22 -7.30 -14.54
N GLY A 199 -30.63 -7.15 -15.81
CA GLY A 199 -29.71 -7.14 -16.96
C GLY A 199 -28.69 -5.99 -16.89
N THR A 200 -29.17 -4.77 -16.66
CA THR A 200 -28.29 -3.60 -16.50
C THR A 200 -27.36 -3.75 -15.29
N ASN A 201 -27.82 -4.30 -14.16
CA ASN A 201 -26.94 -4.60 -13.03
C ASN A 201 -25.88 -5.66 -13.37
N ALA A 202 -26.22 -6.73 -14.09
CA ALA A 202 -25.25 -7.73 -14.57
C ALA A 202 -24.19 -7.08 -15.47
N LEU A 203 -24.60 -6.24 -16.43
CA LEU A 203 -23.69 -5.48 -17.28
C LEU A 203 -22.78 -4.53 -16.47
N SER A 204 -23.27 -3.93 -15.38
CA SER A 204 -22.48 -3.01 -14.56
C SER A 204 -21.31 -3.70 -13.87
N ARG A 205 -21.45 -4.99 -13.56
CA ARG A 205 -20.40 -5.84 -12.98
C ARG A 205 -19.27 -6.15 -13.97
N LEU A 206 -19.44 -5.84 -15.25
CA LEU A 206 -18.41 -5.98 -16.30
C LEU A 206 -17.66 -4.68 -16.61
N LEU A 207 -18.01 -3.55 -15.97
CA LEU A 207 -17.39 -2.24 -16.22
C LEU A 207 -15.91 -2.14 -15.82
N TRP A 208 -15.32 -3.21 -15.29
CA TRP A 208 -13.89 -3.28 -15.02
C TRP A 208 -13.02 -3.34 -16.29
N ASP A 209 -13.62 -3.65 -17.45
CA ASP A 209 -12.91 -3.73 -18.75
C ASP A 209 -13.19 -2.54 -19.70
N LYS A 210 -14.11 -1.64 -19.32
CA LYS A 210 -14.58 -0.49 -20.14
C LYS A 210 -14.93 -0.86 -21.60
N ASP A 211 -15.45 -2.07 -21.84
CA ASP A 211 -15.86 -2.50 -23.18
C ASP A 211 -17.01 -1.59 -23.70
N PRO A 212 -16.80 -0.85 -24.82
CA PRO A 212 -17.83 0.01 -25.40
C PRO A 212 -19.14 -0.74 -25.70
N THR A 213 -19.07 -2.04 -25.96
CA THR A 213 -20.22 -2.91 -26.25
C THR A 213 -21.13 -3.07 -25.04
N VAL A 214 -20.55 -3.23 -23.84
CA VAL A 214 -21.31 -3.36 -22.58
C VAL A 214 -22.05 -2.06 -22.28
N THR A 215 -21.35 -0.93 -22.43
CA THR A 215 -21.92 0.40 -22.23
C THR A 215 -23.02 0.69 -23.25
N ALA A 216 -22.80 0.39 -24.53
CA ALA A 216 -23.79 0.57 -25.59
C ALA A 216 -25.05 -0.28 -25.35
N GLU A 217 -24.90 -1.54 -24.94
CA GLU A 217 -26.04 -2.41 -24.63
C GLU A 217 -26.84 -1.87 -23.44
N ALA A 218 -26.18 -1.49 -22.34
CA ALA A 218 -26.88 -0.97 -21.18
C ALA A 218 -27.69 0.29 -21.52
N TYR A 219 -27.10 1.24 -22.26
CA TYR A 219 -27.84 2.43 -22.72
C TYR A 219 -28.98 2.07 -23.68
N SER A 220 -28.81 1.08 -24.55
CA SER A 220 -29.88 0.56 -25.41
C SER A 220 -31.06 0.04 -24.58
N LEU A 221 -30.80 -0.74 -23.52
CA LEU A 221 -31.83 -1.24 -22.61
C LEU A 221 -32.56 -0.12 -21.88
N PHE A 222 -31.82 0.88 -21.37
CA PHE A 222 -32.44 2.05 -20.75
C PHE A 222 -33.28 2.86 -21.74
N HIS A 223 -32.78 3.10 -22.96
CA HIS A 223 -33.54 3.79 -24.00
C HIS A 223 -34.82 3.05 -24.40
N ALA A 224 -34.74 1.73 -24.52
CA ALA A 224 -35.91 0.89 -24.76
C ALA A 224 -36.93 1.01 -23.61
N MET A 225 -36.47 0.91 -22.36
CA MET A 225 -37.30 1.06 -21.17
C MET A 225 -37.99 2.43 -21.10
N ILE A 226 -37.23 3.51 -21.29
CA ILE A 226 -37.74 4.88 -21.35
C ILE A 226 -38.80 5.02 -22.45
N GLY A 227 -38.52 4.51 -23.64
CA GLY A 227 -39.44 4.57 -24.78
C GLY A 227 -40.76 3.82 -24.53
N VAL A 228 -40.68 2.64 -23.91
CA VAL A 228 -41.85 1.81 -23.58
C VAL A 228 -42.75 2.51 -22.56
N TYR A 229 -42.20 3.02 -21.46
CA TYR A 229 -43.02 3.72 -20.45
C TYR A 229 -43.54 5.06 -20.95
N GLY A 230 -42.80 5.73 -21.85
CA GLY A 230 -43.29 6.91 -22.57
C GLY A 230 -44.56 6.60 -23.38
N LYS A 231 -44.57 5.49 -24.13
CA LYS A 231 -45.75 5.03 -24.90
C LYS A 231 -46.94 4.65 -24.01
N ARG A 232 -46.69 4.15 -22.79
CA ARG A 232 -47.72 3.86 -21.77
C ARG A 232 -48.18 5.10 -21.00
N ASN A 233 -47.71 6.29 -21.37
CA ASN A 233 -47.99 7.55 -20.68
C ASN A 233 -47.59 7.56 -19.18
N ASN A 234 -46.61 6.72 -18.81
CA ASN A 234 -46.11 6.63 -17.44
C ASN A 234 -44.83 7.46 -17.29
N GLN A 235 -45.03 8.76 -17.14
CA GLN A 235 -43.95 9.74 -17.11
C GLN A 235 -43.10 9.69 -15.83
N ASP A 236 -43.64 9.17 -14.73
CA ASP A 236 -42.86 8.95 -13.49
C ASP A 236 -41.83 7.83 -13.69
N ALA A 237 -42.22 6.72 -14.32
CA ALA A 237 -41.30 5.66 -14.71
C ALA A 237 -40.25 6.13 -15.72
N VAL A 238 -40.64 6.99 -16.68
CA VAL A 238 -39.71 7.60 -17.65
C VAL A 238 -38.63 8.41 -16.94
N LEU A 239 -39.01 9.27 -15.99
CA LEU A 239 -38.05 10.09 -15.25
C LEU A 239 -37.06 9.22 -14.47
N LEU A 240 -37.56 8.25 -13.69
CA LEU A 240 -36.71 7.38 -12.88
C LEU A 240 -35.79 6.49 -13.73
N ALA A 241 -36.31 5.90 -14.81
CA ALA A 241 -35.50 5.14 -15.78
C ALA A 241 -34.41 6.02 -16.43
N THR A 242 -34.71 7.30 -16.67
CA THR A 242 -33.72 8.24 -17.20
C THR A 242 -32.64 8.54 -16.17
N LEU A 243 -33.00 8.75 -14.89
CA LEU A 243 -32.03 8.95 -13.81
C LEU A 243 -31.15 7.71 -13.56
N ASP A 244 -31.73 6.51 -13.63
CA ASP A 244 -31.00 5.26 -13.51
C ASP A 244 -29.99 5.10 -14.66
N SER A 245 -30.42 5.33 -15.90
CA SER A 245 -29.55 5.32 -17.10
C SER A 245 -28.35 6.25 -16.94
N LEU A 246 -28.64 7.45 -16.48
CA LEU A 246 -27.72 8.53 -16.26
C LEU A 246 -26.70 8.25 -15.13
N SER A 247 -27.11 7.50 -14.10
CA SER A 247 -26.28 7.17 -12.93
C SER A 247 -25.69 5.75 -12.94
N TRP A 248 -26.00 4.96 -13.97
CA TRP A 248 -25.68 3.54 -14.06
C TRP A 248 -24.18 3.26 -13.99
N ASN A 249 -23.36 4.04 -14.71
CA ASN A 249 -21.91 3.96 -14.61
C ASN A 249 -21.44 4.75 -13.37
N ARG A 250 -21.28 4.07 -12.24
CA ARG A 250 -20.89 4.64 -10.92
C ARG A 250 -19.61 5.49 -10.92
N ASN A 251 -18.86 5.50 -12.02
CA ASN A 251 -17.64 6.29 -12.18
C ASN A 251 -17.85 7.64 -12.86
N ASP A 252 -19.00 7.86 -13.50
CA ASP A 252 -19.31 9.09 -14.22
C ASP A 252 -20.18 10.01 -13.36
N GLU A 253 -19.72 11.24 -13.17
CA GLU A 253 -20.57 12.27 -12.58
C GLU A 253 -21.63 12.67 -13.59
N LEU A 254 -22.88 12.70 -13.14
CA LEU A 254 -23.98 13.23 -13.92
C LEU A 254 -23.77 14.69 -14.30
N SER A 255 -23.99 15.01 -15.59
CA SER A 255 -23.97 16.38 -16.10
C SER A 255 -25.03 17.22 -15.40
N GLU A 256 -24.63 18.38 -14.89
CA GLU A 256 -25.52 19.33 -14.25
C GLU A 256 -26.60 19.83 -15.22
N GLU A 257 -26.25 19.98 -16.50
CA GLU A 257 -27.18 20.38 -17.56
C GLU A 257 -28.29 19.34 -17.77
N ALA A 258 -27.93 18.06 -17.75
CA ALA A 258 -28.90 16.97 -17.88
C ALA A 258 -29.88 16.95 -16.70
N LEU A 259 -29.39 17.11 -15.47
CA LEU A 259 -30.21 17.21 -14.27
C LEU A 259 -31.13 18.44 -14.30
N ASN A 260 -30.61 19.60 -14.71
CA ASN A 260 -31.40 20.83 -14.84
C ASN A 260 -32.54 20.67 -15.85
N LYS A 261 -32.26 20.00 -16.99
CA LYS A 261 -33.28 19.71 -18.01
C LYS A 261 -34.37 18.77 -17.48
N LEU A 262 -33.99 17.73 -16.73
CA LEU A 262 -34.94 16.81 -16.10
C LEU A 262 -35.82 17.52 -15.06
N ILE A 263 -35.23 18.38 -14.23
CA ILE A 263 -35.95 19.17 -13.24
C ILE A 263 -36.95 20.11 -13.91
N ALA A 264 -36.53 20.84 -14.95
CA ALA A 264 -37.39 21.77 -15.67
C ALA A 264 -38.58 21.07 -16.35
N GLY A 265 -38.32 19.90 -16.97
CA GLY A 265 -39.34 19.11 -17.68
C GLY A 265 -40.34 18.40 -16.77
N ASN A 266 -39.99 18.12 -15.52
CA ASN A 266 -40.81 17.32 -14.59
C ASN A 266 -41.31 18.10 -13.37
N LYS A 267 -41.28 19.44 -13.41
CA LYS A 267 -41.57 20.30 -12.26
C LYS A 267 -42.91 20.05 -11.55
N SER A 268 -43.93 19.54 -12.25
CA SER A 268 -45.26 19.26 -11.71
C SER A 268 -45.39 17.89 -11.03
N ARG A 269 -44.35 17.05 -11.06
CA ARG A 269 -44.37 15.66 -10.56
C ARG A 269 -43.62 15.55 -9.25
N GLU A 270 -44.15 14.78 -8.29
CA GLU A 270 -43.47 14.53 -7.02
C GLU A 270 -42.14 13.76 -7.19
N THR A 271 -42.05 12.89 -8.19
CA THR A 271 -40.85 12.11 -8.55
C THR A 271 -39.66 12.98 -8.97
N CYS A 272 -39.90 14.24 -9.34
CA CYS A 272 -38.85 15.24 -9.62
C CYS A 272 -37.89 15.42 -8.43
N ALA A 273 -38.34 15.14 -7.20
CA ALA A 273 -37.51 15.19 -6.00
C ALA A 273 -36.26 14.28 -6.06
N GLU A 274 -36.27 13.17 -6.82
CA GLU A 274 -35.08 12.31 -6.97
C GLU A 274 -33.98 12.98 -7.80
N ALA A 275 -34.34 13.77 -8.82
CA ALA A 275 -33.37 14.55 -9.58
C ALA A 275 -32.70 15.62 -8.71
N TYR A 276 -33.48 16.27 -7.82
CA TYR A 276 -32.94 17.18 -6.81
C TYR A 276 -32.03 16.47 -5.80
N LEU A 277 -32.40 15.26 -5.36
CA LEU A 277 -31.60 14.48 -4.42
C LEU A 277 -30.22 14.16 -5.00
N ILE A 278 -30.17 13.66 -6.22
CA ILE A 278 -28.89 13.37 -6.91
C ILE A 278 -28.06 14.65 -7.06
N LYS A 279 -28.69 15.75 -7.50
CA LYS A 279 -27.99 17.04 -7.64
C LYS A 279 -27.43 17.55 -6.30
N ALA A 280 -28.21 17.45 -5.22
CA ALA A 280 -27.78 17.84 -3.88
C ALA A 280 -26.65 16.94 -3.35
N GLN A 281 -26.70 15.64 -3.60
CA GLN A 281 -25.64 14.70 -3.25
C GLN A 281 -24.33 15.02 -3.98
N GLN A 282 -24.38 15.34 -5.27
CA GLN A 282 -23.21 15.76 -6.04
C GLN A 282 -22.61 17.07 -5.50
N ALA A 283 -23.45 18.06 -5.20
CA ALA A 283 -22.99 19.30 -4.58
C ALA A 283 -22.32 19.05 -3.22
N ASN A 284 -22.88 18.17 -2.39
CA ASN A 284 -22.29 17.76 -1.10
C ASN A 284 -20.93 17.06 -1.28
N GLN A 285 -20.81 16.14 -2.24
CA GLN A 285 -19.55 15.46 -2.57
C GLN A 285 -18.47 16.44 -3.04
N LYS A 286 -18.86 17.47 -3.80
CA LYS A 286 -17.99 18.58 -4.23
C LYS A 286 -17.73 19.63 -3.15
N ARG A 287 -18.15 19.38 -1.90
CA ARG A 287 -18.03 20.30 -0.75
C ARG A 287 -18.74 21.65 -0.95
N LYS A 288 -19.71 21.73 -1.87
CA LYS A 288 -20.58 22.90 -2.10
C LYS A 288 -21.83 22.80 -1.22
N TYR A 289 -21.63 22.88 0.09
CA TYR A 289 -22.69 22.57 1.05
C TYR A 289 -23.87 23.54 1.03
N THR A 290 -23.62 24.85 0.81
CA THR A 290 -24.70 25.85 0.66
C THR A 290 -25.61 25.54 -0.52
N GLU A 291 -25.02 25.15 -1.65
CA GLU A 291 -25.76 24.75 -2.84
C GLU A 291 -26.59 23.49 -2.58
N ALA A 292 -25.97 22.46 -1.96
CA ALA A 292 -26.66 21.24 -1.58
C ALA A 292 -27.86 21.51 -0.64
N LEU A 293 -27.70 22.40 0.35
CA LEU A 293 -28.79 22.79 1.25
C LEU A 293 -29.90 23.54 0.53
N GLN A 294 -29.55 24.45 -0.39
CA GLN A 294 -30.53 25.17 -1.19
C GLN A 294 -31.38 24.19 -2.01
N LEU A 295 -30.72 23.24 -2.67
CA LEU A 295 -31.39 22.19 -3.45
C LEU A 295 -32.30 21.31 -2.58
N CYS A 296 -31.84 20.90 -1.39
CA CYS A 296 -32.67 20.16 -0.45
C CYS A 296 -33.90 20.96 -0.03
N ASN A 297 -33.73 22.21 0.41
CA ASN A 297 -34.83 23.06 0.87
C ASN A 297 -35.85 23.33 -0.24
N GLU A 298 -35.37 23.59 -1.45
CA GLU A 298 -36.22 23.81 -2.62
C GLU A 298 -37.06 22.56 -2.96
N ALA A 299 -36.43 21.39 -2.99
CA ALA A 299 -37.10 20.13 -3.29
C ALA A 299 -38.13 19.74 -2.22
N ILE A 300 -37.78 19.89 -0.94
CA ILE A 300 -38.68 19.61 0.19
C ILE A 300 -39.90 20.54 0.15
N ALA A 301 -39.71 21.83 -0.14
CA ALA A 301 -40.80 22.80 -0.23
C ALA A 301 -41.72 22.53 -1.43
N LYS A 302 -41.16 22.13 -2.57
CA LYS A 302 -41.92 21.84 -3.80
C LYS A 302 -42.64 20.49 -3.78
N TYR A 303 -42.03 19.46 -3.18
CA TYR A 303 -42.49 18.07 -3.23
C TYR A 303 -42.68 17.45 -1.84
N PRO A 304 -43.37 18.10 -0.89
CA PRO A 304 -43.43 17.65 0.51
C PRO A 304 -44.12 16.28 0.71
N LYS A 305 -44.94 15.86 -0.26
CA LYS A 305 -45.66 14.58 -0.24
C LYS A 305 -44.88 13.43 -0.88
N TYR A 306 -43.72 13.70 -1.46
CA TYR A 306 -42.91 12.68 -2.11
C TYR A 306 -42.52 11.59 -1.11
N ARG A 307 -42.80 10.33 -1.45
CA ARG A 307 -42.65 9.20 -0.52
C ARG A 307 -41.23 8.98 0.03
N ARG A 308 -40.20 9.41 -0.69
CA ARG A 308 -38.79 9.33 -0.29
C ARG A 308 -38.20 10.70 0.10
N ILE A 309 -39.04 11.70 0.39
CA ILE A 309 -38.59 13.05 0.77
C ILE A 309 -37.63 13.05 1.97
N ASN A 310 -37.75 12.06 2.85
CA ASN A 310 -36.84 11.84 3.97
C ASN A 310 -35.37 11.67 3.56
N ALA A 311 -35.06 11.26 2.32
CA ALA A 311 -33.68 11.21 1.83
C ALA A 311 -33.05 12.61 1.70
N LEU A 312 -33.82 13.59 1.24
CA LEU A 312 -33.41 15.00 1.18
C LEU A 312 -33.30 15.62 2.57
N GLU A 313 -34.25 15.30 3.45
CA GLU A 313 -34.19 15.73 4.86
C GLU A 313 -32.99 15.14 5.60
N SER A 314 -32.65 13.87 5.35
CA SER A 314 -31.45 13.24 5.91
C SER A 314 -30.17 13.92 5.43
N LEU A 315 -30.04 14.21 4.13
CA LEU A 315 -28.88 14.94 3.59
C LEU A 315 -28.78 16.35 4.17
N LYS A 316 -29.91 17.07 4.29
CA LYS A 316 -29.96 18.38 4.95
C LYS A 316 -29.50 18.30 6.41
N GLN A 317 -29.99 17.30 7.16
CA GLN A 317 -29.58 17.08 8.54
C GLN A 317 -28.09 16.76 8.65
N GLU A 318 -27.52 16.00 7.70
CA GLU A 318 -26.09 15.69 7.64
C GLU A 318 -25.23 16.94 7.46
N ILE A 319 -25.61 17.83 6.53
CA ILE A 319 -24.87 19.07 6.24
C ILE A 319 -24.92 20.05 7.43
N LEU A 320 -26.08 20.17 8.08
CA LEU A 320 -26.28 21.07 9.23
C LEU A 320 -25.75 20.49 10.56
N LYS A 321 -25.37 19.21 10.56
CA LYS A 321 -24.88 18.53 11.76
C LYS A 321 -23.60 19.20 12.26
N PRO A 322 -23.53 19.57 13.55
CA PRO A 322 -22.28 20.01 14.14
C PRO A 322 -21.25 18.90 14.15
N ALA A 323 -19.98 19.27 14.05
CA ALA A 323 -18.86 18.37 14.20
C ALA A 323 -17.76 19.05 15.00
N LEU A 324 -17.05 18.26 15.80
CA LEU A 324 -15.87 18.67 16.54
C LEU A 324 -14.95 17.47 16.67
N SER A 325 -13.67 17.69 16.40
CA SER A 325 -12.60 16.80 16.81
C SER A 325 -11.43 17.62 17.32
N ILE A 326 -10.79 17.14 18.38
CA ILE A 326 -9.68 17.83 19.04
C ILE A 326 -8.56 16.84 19.32
N SER A 327 -7.33 17.22 19.03
CA SER A 327 -6.15 16.44 19.40
C SER A 327 -5.04 17.28 20.02
N PHE A 328 -4.35 16.71 21.01
CA PHE A 328 -3.19 17.32 21.69
C PHE A 328 -2.40 16.25 22.47
N SER A 329 -1.19 16.59 22.92
CA SER A 329 -0.34 15.67 23.69
C SER A 329 -0.94 15.35 25.06
N ARG A 330 -0.95 14.08 25.46
CA ARG A 330 -1.49 13.62 26.74
C ARG A 330 -0.61 14.03 27.94
N LYS A 331 0.66 14.36 27.68
CA LYS A 331 1.63 14.84 28.66
C LYS A 331 2.09 16.25 28.28
N THR A 332 2.24 17.13 29.26
CA THR A 332 2.74 18.49 29.06
C THR A 332 3.57 18.97 30.26
N TYR A 333 4.39 20.00 30.03
CA TYR A 333 5.22 20.64 31.05
C TYR A 333 4.39 21.62 31.90
N SER A 334 4.76 21.79 33.18
CA SER A 334 4.02 22.66 34.09
C SER A 334 4.01 24.13 33.61
N GLY A 335 2.81 24.71 33.45
CA GLY A 335 2.64 26.10 32.98
C GLY A 335 2.90 26.32 31.49
N ALA A 336 3.20 25.27 30.72
CA ALA A 336 3.39 25.36 29.28
C ALA A 336 2.09 25.73 28.54
N THR A 337 2.24 26.17 27.29
CA THR A 337 1.10 26.33 26.38
C THR A 337 0.81 24.98 25.72
N ILE A 338 -0.47 24.58 25.69
CA ILE A 338 -0.96 23.39 25.00
C ILE A 338 -1.67 23.83 23.73
N ASP A 339 -1.21 23.35 22.58
CA ASP A 339 -1.83 23.59 21.29
C ASP A 339 -2.91 22.53 21.02
N LEU A 340 -4.17 22.95 21.03
CA LEU A 340 -5.30 22.12 20.66
C LEU A 340 -5.50 22.20 19.15
N ARG A 341 -5.25 21.10 18.44
CA ARG A 341 -5.61 20.99 17.02
C ARG A 341 -7.09 20.68 16.92
N VAL A 342 -7.87 21.62 16.39
CA VAL A 342 -9.33 21.56 16.37
C VAL A 342 -9.81 21.53 14.93
N ASN A 343 -10.59 20.51 14.58
CA ASN A 343 -11.36 20.47 13.35
C ASN A 343 -12.84 20.55 13.71
N HIS A 344 -13.58 21.50 13.14
CA HIS A 344 -14.96 21.75 13.52
C HIS A 344 -15.87 22.15 12.35
N ARG A 345 -17.17 22.02 12.56
CA ARG A 345 -18.24 22.42 11.63
C ARG A 345 -19.50 22.79 12.42
N ASN A 346 -20.22 23.83 11.99
CA ASN A 346 -21.52 24.25 12.54
C ASN A 346 -21.56 24.37 14.07
N LEU A 347 -20.43 24.75 14.68
CA LEU A 347 -20.24 24.88 16.11
C LEU A 347 -19.51 26.18 16.41
N SER A 348 -20.04 26.98 17.34
CA SER A 348 -19.55 28.33 17.65
C SER A 348 -18.63 28.39 18.87
N SER A 349 -18.62 27.36 19.71
CA SER A 349 -17.72 27.28 20.86
C SER A 349 -17.69 25.87 21.47
N PHE A 350 -16.71 25.64 22.32
CA PHE A 350 -16.69 24.51 23.25
C PHE A 350 -16.05 24.96 24.57
N THR A 351 -16.29 24.23 25.65
CA THR A 351 -15.69 24.50 26.96
C THR A 351 -14.64 23.45 27.25
N VAL A 352 -13.48 23.90 27.73
CA VAL A 352 -12.44 23.07 28.33
C VAL A 352 -12.51 23.24 29.84
N GLU A 353 -12.64 22.13 30.57
CA GLU A 353 -12.55 22.12 32.03
C GLU A 353 -11.37 21.29 32.50
N TYR A 354 -10.64 21.80 33.48
CA TYR A 354 -9.60 21.05 34.18
C TYR A 354 -10.11 20.61 35.54
N HIS A 355 -10.12 19.30 35.77
CA HIS A 355 -10.43 18.70 37.05
C HIS A 355 -9.16 18.08 37.62
N LYS A 356 -8.58 18.68 38.67
CA LYS A 356 -7.41 18.11 39.35
C LYS A 356 -7.80 16.81 40.02
N VAL A 357 -7.02 15.76 39.78
CA VAL A 357 -7.23 14.43 40.33
C VAL A 357 -6.24 14.22 41.46
N ASN A 358 -6.75 13.98 42.68
CA ASN A 358 -5.90 13.71 43.85
C ASN A 358 -5.45 12.24 43.90
N LEU A 359 -4.81 11.77 42.83
CA LEU A 359 -4.22 10.44 42.69
C LEU A 359 -2.89 10.55 41.94
N PRO A 360 -1.89 9.71 42.27
CA PRO A 360 -0.67 9.64 41.47
C PRO A 360 -0.95 9.01 40.10
N ALA A 361 -0.07 9.26 39.13
CA ALA A 361 -0.17 8.69 37.79
C ALA A 361 -0.13 7.14 37.78
N THR A 362 0.37 6.54 38.86
CA THR A 362 0.45 5.08 39.06
C THR A 362 -0.86 4.44 39.53
N SER A 363 -1.88 5.21 39.89
CA SER A 363 -3.12 4.66 40.43
C SER A 363 -3.87 3.81 39.40
N PRO A 364 -4.27 2.56 39.72
CA PRO A 364 -5.02 1.70 38.80
C PRO A 364 -6.41 2.26 38.47
N LEU A 365 -6.92 3.19 39.27
CA LEU A 365 -8.19 3.88 39.03
C LEU A 365 -8.15 4.76 37.77
N LEU A 366 -6.96 5.15 37.28
CA LEU A 366 -6.80 5.92 36.05
C LEU A 366 -6.88 5.08 34.78
N ASN A 367 -6.93 3.74 34.90
CA ASN A 367 -7.08 2.83 33.75
C ASN A 367 -8.56 2.65 33.33
N LYS A 368 -9.51 3.18 34.10
CA LYS A 368 -10.95 3.07 33.85
C LYS A 368 -11.53 4.45 33.54
N GLN A 369 -12.65 4.48 32.83
CA GLN A 369 -13.42 5.72 32.62
C GLN A 369 -13.94 6.23 33.98
N PRO A 370 -13.75 7.53 34.30
CA PRO A 370 -14.24 8.11 35.55
C PRO A 370 -15.77 8.00 35.69
N ASP A 371 -16.25 7.50 36.82
CA ASP A 371 -17.68 7.51 37.17
C ASP A 371 -18.00 8.62 38.19
N LYS A 372 -19.28 8.78 38.55
CA LYS A 372 -19.72 9.80 39.52
C LYS A 372 -19.01 9.69 40.88
N ALA A 373 -18.69 8.47 41.31
CA ALA A 373 -17.99 8.23 42.58
C ALA A 373 -16.52 8.68 42.51
N PHE A 374 -15.86 8.44 41.37
CA PHE A 374 -14.51 8.92 41.10
C PHE A 374 -14.43 10.45 41.21
N TYR A 375 -15.35 11.17 40.56
CA TYR A 375 -15.41 12.63 40.64
C TYR A 375 -15.59 13.10 42.07
N LYS A 376 -16.56 12.55 42.80
CA LYS A 376 -16.85 12.95 44.18
C LYS A 376 -15.65 12.78 45.11
N LYS A 377 -14.85 11.72 44.91
CA LYS A 377 -13.76 11.36 45.82
C LYS A 377 -12.41 11.94 45.41
N TYR A 378 -12.12 12.00 44.11
CA TYR A 378 -10.77 12.29 43.60
C TYR A 378 -10.71 13.52 42.70
N GLY A 379 -11.81 13.95 42.07
CA GLY A 379 -11.84 15.06 41.13
C GLY A 379 -12.24 16.39 41.77
N ARG A 380 -11.50 17.46 41.47
CA ARG A 380 -11.85 18.84 41.86
C ARG A 380 -11.71 19.73 40.63
N LYS A 381 -12.79 20.38 40.19
CA LYS A 381 -12.72 21.40 39.13
C LYS A 381 -11.83 22.55 39.62
N VAL A 382 -10.79 22.87 38.85
CA VAL A 382 -9.83 23.94 39.19
C VAL A 382 -9.86 25.10 38.20
N ASP A 383 -10.26 24.84 36.95
CA ASP A 383 -10.32 25.85 35.90
C ASP A 383 -11.35 25.46 34.83
N SER A 384 -11.84 26.47 34.11
CA SER A 384 -12.90 26.37 33.11
C SER A 384 -12.77 27.50 32.11
N GLN A 385 -12.51 27.18 30.85
CA GLN A 385 -12.40 28.16 29.79
C GLN A 385 -13.36 27.83 28.65
N ARG A 386 -14.15 28.82 28.24
CA ARG A 386 -14.96 28.74 27.02
C ARG A 386 -14.14 29.25 25.84
N LEU A 387 -13.97 28.43 24.82
CA LEU A 387 -13.21 28.72 23.61
C LEU A 387 -14.16 28.95 22.44
N SER A 388 -14.01 30.10 21.79
CA SER A 388 -14.82 30.49 20.64
C SER A 388 -14.29 29.83 19.36
N LEU A 389 -15.22 29.45 18.49
CA LEU A 389 -14.98 28.92 17.16
C LEU A 389 -15.71 29.79 16.14
N SER A 390 -15.10 29.99 14.99
CA SER A 390 -15.69 30.74 13.87
C SER A 390 -16.20 29.74 12.83
N PRO A 391 -17.48 29.29 12.89
CA PRO A 391 -18.01 28.38 11.89
C PRO A 391 -18.04 29.09 10.53
N ALA A 392 -17.74 28.33 9.47
CA ALA A 392 -17.80 28.86 8.12
C ALA A 392 -19.26 29.09 7.69
N ASN A 393 -19.50 30.20 7.00
CA ASN A 393 -20.84 30.54 6.47
C ASN A 393 -21.31 29.57 5.38
N ASP A 394 -20.38 28.85 4.75
CA ASP A 394 -20.63 27.86 3.71
C ASP A 394 -20.75 26.43 4.26
N TYR A 395 -20.83 26.27 5.59
CA TYR A 395 -20.90 24.97 6.27
C TYR A 395 -19.70 24.06 6.00
N SER A 396 -18.54 24.58 5.58
CA SER A 396 -17.31 23.79 5.44
C SER A 396 -16.68 23.41 6.78
N PHE A 397 -15.89 22.33 6.79
CA PHE A 397 -15.03 22.01 7.92
C PHE A 397 -13.89 23.04 8.00
N GLN A 398 -13.57 23.46 9.21
CA GLN A 398 -12.51 24.42 9.49
C GLN A 398 -11.48 23.77 10.42
N ASP A 399 -10.21 23.89 10.03
CA ASP A 399 -9.06 23.51 10.84
C ASP A 399 -8.49 24.74 11.53
N THR A 400 -8.24 24.65 12.83
CA THR A 400 -7.65 25.73 13.62
C THR A 400 -6.81 25.18 14.76
N VAL A 401 -5.92 26.02 15.29
CA VAL A 401 -5.14 25.72 16.50
C VAL A 401 -5.52 26.72 17.57
N ILE A 402 -5.97 26.23 18.72
CA ILE A 402 -6.33 27.06 19.87
C ILE A 402 -5.40 26.70 21.02
N THR A 403 -4.78 27.73 21.61
CA THR A 403 -3.83 27.56 22.71
C THR A 403 -4.51 27.67 24.07
N VAL A 404 -4.22 26.74 24.97
CA VAL A 404 -4.64 26.80 26.39
C VAL A 404 -3.42 26.66 27.31
N LYS A 405 -3.51 27.12 28.56
CA LYS A 405 -2.41 26.97 29.52
C LYS A 405 -2.53 25.65 30.29
N ALA A 406 -1.40 24.98 30.44
CA ALA A 406 -1.28 23.82 31.33
C ALA A 406 -1.36 24.28 32.80
N PRO A 407 -2.06 23.54 33.67
CA PRO A 407 -2.08 23.82 35.10
C PRO A 407 -0.71 23.49 35.75
N SER A 408 -0.63 23.59 37.08
CA SER A 408 0.55 23.13 37.83
C SER A 408 0.71 21.61 37.80
N LYS A 409 1.86 21.10 38.25
CA LYS A 409 2.16 19.66 38.30
C LYS A 409 1.03 18.83 38.94
N GLY A 410 0.70 17.72 38.29
CA GLY A 410 -0.34 16.80 38.75
C GLY A 410 -1.05 16.04 37.63
N VAL A 411 -1.96 15.16 38.03
CA VAL A 411 -2.87 14.46 37.12
C VAL A 411 -4.17 15.26 37.04
N TYR A 412 -4.63 15.52 35.82
CA TYR A 412 -5.87 16.24 35.55
C TYR A 412 -6.76 15.41 34.66
N LEU A 413 -8.07 15.60 34.79
CA LEU A 413 -9.01 15.21 33.78
C LEU A 413 -9.38 16.45 32.98
N MET A 414 -9.06 16.43 31.69
CA MET A 414 -9.43 17.50 30.76
C MET A 414 -10.73 17.09 30.07
N ARG A 415 -11.80 17.83 30.38
CA ARG A 415 -13.14 17.60 29.84
C ARG A 415 -13.43 18.62 28.77
N ILE A 416 -13.95 18.16 27.64
CA ILE A 416 -14.33 18.99 26.52
C ILE A 416 -15.83 18.83 26.31
N THR A 417 -16.54 19.94 26.41
CA THR A 417 -18.00 19.99 26.24
C THR A 417 -18.33 20.89 25.06
N PRO A 418 -18.84 20.35 23.94
CA PRO A 418 -19.32 21.16 22.83
C PRO A 418 -20.47 22.07 23.27
N SER A 419 -20.53 23.29 22.73
CA SER A 419 -21.65 24.20 23.01
C SER A 419 -22.98 23.68 22.44
N GLY A 420 -24.09 24.09 23.06
CA GLY A 420 -25.45 23.75 22.60
C GLY A 420 -26.06 22.48 23.20
N GLY A 421 -25.35 21.74 24.07
CA GLY A 421 -25.91 20.65 24.88
C GLY A 421 -26.37 19.40 24.10
N LYS A 422 -26.05 19.33 22.79
CA LYS A 422 -26.50 18.26 21.90
C LYS A 422 -25.53 17.09 21.78
N ALA A 423 -24.28 17.21 22.20
CA ALA A 423 -23.30 16.13 22.17
C ALA A 423 -22.84 15.77 23.59
N GLU A 424 -22.43 14.52 23.76
CA GLU A 424 -21.85 14.04 25.01
C GLU A 424 -20.52 14.75 25.29
N THR A 425 -20.23 15.00 26.57
CA THR A 425 -18.91 15.49 26.98
C THR A 425 -17.91 14.35 26.83
N SER A 426 -16.74 14.68 26.29
CA SER A 426 -15.64 13.73 26.17
C SER A 426 -14.50 14.18 27.09
N GLU A 427 -13.85 13.22 27.74
CA GLU A 427 -12.87 13.47 28.79
C GLU A 427 -11.69 12.52 28.69
N GLY A 428 -10.53 13.00 29.12
CA GLY A 428 -9.29 12.26 29.06
C GLY A 428 -8.31 12.78 30.08
N PHE A 429 -7.43 11.90 30.56
CA PHE A 429 -6.39 12.29 31.51
C PHE A 429 -5.32 13.12 30.81
N LEU A 430 -4.92 14.21 31.46
CA LEU A 430 -3.78 15.06 31.13
C LEU A 430 -2.76 14.93 32.27
N PHE A 431 -1.52 14.59 31.94
CA PHE A 431 -0.43 14.46 32.89
C PHE A 431 0.48 15.68 32.79
N VAL A 432 0.53 16.47 33.86
CA VAL A 432 1.39 17.66 33.92
C VAL A 432 2.59 17.34 34.78
N THR A 433 3.73 17.13 34.14
CA THR A 433 5.00 16.77 34.77
C THR A 433 6.15 17.48 34.09
N ASP A 434 7.19 17.81 34.85
CA ASP A 434 8.39 18.43 34.29
C ASP A 434 9.39 17.36 33.82
N PHE A 435 9.08 16.07 33.90
CA PHE A 435 10.01 15.01 33.54
C PHE A 435 9.88 14.52 32.09
N GLN A 436 11.04 14.29 31.49
CA GLN A 436 11.23 13.46 30.31
C GLN A 436 12.10 12.26 30.70
N VAL A 437 11.62 11.06 30.42
CA VAL A 437 12.36 9.82 30.69
C VAL A 437 12.82 9.24 29.36
N LEU A 438 14.11 8.92 29.28
CA LEU A 438 14.73 8.23 28.16
C LEU A 438 15.21 6.86 28.63
N ILE A 439 15.08 5.85 27.77
CA ILE A 439 15.47 4.48 28.06
C ILE A 439 16.37 3.97 26.94
N ARG A 440 17.44 3.24 27.29
CA ARG A 440 18.23 2.47 26.33
C ARG A 440 18.64 1.12 26.88
N THR A 441 18.89 0.17 25.98
CA THR A 441 19.46 -1.13 26.33
C THR A 441 20.97 -1.08 26.09
N LEU A 442 21.76 -1.56 27.05
CA LEU A 442 23.21 -1.71 26.89
C LEU A 442 23.49 -3.15 26.47
N SER A 443 23.78 -3.32 25.18
CA SER A 443 24.05 -4.62 24.56
C SER A 443 25.34 -5.19 25.15
N GLY A 444 25.29 -6.37 25.77
CA GLY A 444 26.42 -7.02 26.46
C GLY A 444 26.00 -7.74 27.74
N ASP A 445 25.28 -7.05 28.63
CA ASP A 445 25.08 -7.51 30.03
C ASP A 445 23.62 -7.66 30.45
N ASN A 446 22.68 -7.67 29.50
CA ASN A 446 21.25 -7.71 29.83
C ASN A 446 20.86 -6.50 30.73
N GLN A 447 21.46 -5.34 30.47
CA GLN A 447 21.29 -4.11 31.24
C GLN A 447 20.42 -3.09 30.50
N CYS A 448 19.67 -2.32 31.28
CA CYS A 448 18.88 -1.18 30.85
C CYS A 448 19.37 0.07 31.59
N GLU A 449 19.54 1.17 30.86
CA GLU A 449 19.85 2.47 31.43
C GLU A 449 18.69 3.44 31.20
N ILE A 450 18.37 4.21 32.23
CA ILE A 450 17.30 5.19 32.26
C ILE A 450 17.92 6.55 32.56
N ALA A 451 17.53 7.57 31.80
CA ALA A 451 17.84 8.97 32.11
C ALA A 451 16.55 9.72 32.45
N VAL A 452 16.55 10.45 33.57
CA VAL A 452 15.47 11.37 33.96
C VAL A 452 15.98 12.79 33.77
N LEU A 453 15.30 13.51 32.88
CA LEU A 453 15.65 14.87 32.47
C LEU A 453 14.48 15.81 32.77
N ASP A 454 14.79 17.08 32.93
CA ASP A 454 13.81 18.15 32.80
C ASP A 454 13.32 18.21 31.35
N ALA A 455 12.00 18.16 31.14
CA ALA A 455 11.41 18.00 29.81
C ALA A 455 11.52 19.26 28.93
N GLU A 456 11.73 20.43 29.52
CA GLU A 456 11.87 21.68 28.78
C GLU A 456 13.34 22.00 28.49
N SER A 457 14.19 21.97 29.50
CA SER A 457 15.61 22.32 29.38
C SER A 457 16.52 21.16 28.99
N GLY A 458 16.10 19.92 29.23
CA GLY A 458 16.92 18.72 29.10
C GLY A 458 17.92 18.49 30.23
N LYS A 459 17.92 19.34 31.27
CA LYS A 459 18.86 19.23 32.38
C LYS A 459 18.66 17.90 33.12
N PRO A 460 19.73 17.14 33.41
CA PRO A 460 19.61 15.90 34.18
C PRO A 460 19.10 16.14 35.59
N VAL A 461 18.15 15.32 36.04
CA VAL A 461 17.54 15.42 37.36
C VAL A 461 18.20 14.40 38.29
N SER A 462 19.03 14.86 39.24
CA SER A 462 19.61 14.00 40.27
C SER A 462 18.54 13.53 41.27
N ASP A 463 18.78 12.41 41.96
CA ASP A 463 17.95 11.93 43.07
C ASP A 463 16.45 11.73 42.75
N ALA A 464 16.08 11.60 41.47
CA ALA A 464 14.75 11.21 41.06
C ALA A 464 14.55 9.71 41.31
N LEU A 465 13.39 9.35 41.88
CA LEU A 465 13.03 7.97 42.13
C LEU A 465 12.41 7.37 40.88
N VAL A 466 13.07 6.35 40.32
CA VAL A 466 12.60 5.53 39.21
C VAL A 466 11.97 4.26 39.77
N ARG A 467 10.67 4.09 39.56
CA ARG A 467 9.90 2.94 40.03
C ARG A 467 9.60 2.00 38.88
N LEU A 468 9.94 0.72 39.03
CA LEU A 468 9.77 -0.35 38.03
C LEU A 468 8.62 -1.28 38.44
N PHE A 469 7.79 -1.64 37.47
CA PHE A 469 6.57 -2.42 37.68
C PHE A 469 6.52 -3.63 36.76
N THR A 470 5.90 -4.71 37.25
CA THR A 470 5.46 -5.86 36.45
C THR A 470 3.93 -5.86 36.35
N GLU A 471 3.37 -6.80 35.59
CA GLU A 471 1.93 -7.01 35.47
C GLU A 471 1.56 -8.38 36.05
N LYS A 472 0.70 -8.40 37.08
CA LYS A 472 0.16 -9.62 37.69
C LYS A 472 -1.36 -9.56 37.67
N LYS A 473 -1.99 -10.53 37.00
CA LYS A 473 -3.47 -10.62 36.87
C LYS A 473 -4.13 -9.32 36.35
N GLY A 474 -3.46 -8.61 35.44
CA GLY A 474 -3.93 -7.33 34.89
C GLY A 474 -3.69 -6.10 35.79
N GLU A 475 -3.04 -6.27 36.94
CA GLU A 475 -2.66 -5.17 37.83
C GLU A 475 -1.15 -4.89 37.74
N ARG A 476 -0.79 -3.61 37.76
CA ARG A 476 0.61 -3.17 37.80
C ARG A 476 1.11 -3.22 39.23
N VAL A 477 2.11 -4.05 39.49
CA VAL A 477 2.71 -4.23 40.82
C VAL A 477 4.13 -3.70 40.80
N GLU A 478 4.46 -2.82 41.75
CA GLU A 478 5.82 -2.30 41.91
C GLU A 478 6.76 -3.43 42.32
N VAL A 479 7.90 -3.53 41.66
CA VAL A 479 8.92 -4.57 41.89
C VAL A 479 10.20 -3.98 42.44
N LYS A 480 10.59 -2.78 41.99
CA LYS A 480 11.87 -2.17 42.36
C LYS A 480 11.80 -0.66 42.27
N THR A 481 12.47 0.02 43.20
CA THR A 481 12.67 1.47 43.16
C THR A 481 14.17 1.76 43.17
N LEU A 482 14.58 2.71 42.33
CA LEU A 482 15.96 3.10 42.09
C LEU A 482 16.07 4.63 42.18
N SER A 483 17.25 5.17 42.48
CA SER A 483 17.49 6.63 42.48
C SER A 483 18.51 6.99 41.40
N THR A 484 18.28 8.08 40.68
CA THR A 484 19.24 8.60 39.69
C THR A 484 20.44 9.25 40.36
N GLY A 485 21.64 9.04 39.79
CA GLY A 485 22.85 9.75 40.24
C GLY A 485 22.89 11.22 39.80
N ASN A 486 24.00 11.91 40.08
CA ASN A 486 24.21 13.33 39.73
C ASN A 486 24.08 13.64 38.23
N ASN A 487 24.27 12.64 37.37
CA ASN A 487 24.12 12.74 35.92
C ASN A 487 22.68 12.46 35.43
N GLY A 488 21.72 12.32 36.35
CA GLY A 488 20.32 12.00 36.07
C GLY A 488 20.09 10.59 35.51
N LYS A 489 21.08 9.69 35.59
CA LYS A 489 20.99 8.32 35.06
C LYS A 489 20.91 7.28 36.16
N VAL A 490 20.28 6.14 35.85
CA VAL A 490 20.29 4.93 36.68
C VAL A 490 20.24 3.67 35.81
N GLN A 491 20.77 2.55 36.32
CA GLN A 491 20.86 1.29 35.59
C GLN A 491 20.22 0.13 36.36
N PHE A 492 19.71 -0.86 35.62
CA PHE A 492 19.28 -2.14 36.19
C PHE A 492 19.51 -3.30 35.22
N PHE A 493 19.54 -4.52 35.73
CA PHE A 493 19.64 -5.76 34.96
C PHE A 493 18.26 -6.39 34.78
N TRP A 494 17.95 -6.89 33.59
CA TRP A 494 16.73 -7.66 33.34
C TRP A 494 16.80 -9.03 34.04
N THR A 495 15.69 -9.48 34.63
CA THR A 495 15.57 -10.79 35.31
C THR A 495 14.97 -11.86 34.38
N ALA A 496 15.25 -13.14 34.64
CA ALA A 496 14.97 -14.25 33.71
C ALA A 496 13.54 -14.86 33.77
N SER A 497 12.70 -14.54 34.76
CA SER A 497 11.31 -15.04 34.93
C SER A 497 10.70 -14.47 36.22
N PRO A 498 9.38 -14.54 36.49
CA PRO A 498 8.24 -14.07 35.70
C PRO A 498 7.92 -12.58 35.97
N ASP A 499 8.75 -11.90 36.76
CA ASP A 499 8.64 -10.49 37.14
C ASP A 499 9.39 -9.55 36.18
N THR A 500 9.34 -9.82 34.87
CA THR A 500 9.96 -8.94 33.88
C THR A 500 9.37 -7.54 34.02
N TYR A 501 10.22 -6.54 34.25
CA TYR A 501 9.77 -5.15 34.32
C TYR A 501 9.07 -4.80 33.00
N ARG A 502 7.82 -4.36 33.09
CA ARG A 502 6.99 -3.98 31.93
C ARG A 502 6.74 -2.49 31.86
N TYR A 503 6.79 -1.82 33.00
CA TYR A 503 6.53 -0.39 33.08
C TYR A 503 7.51 0.31 34.02
N LEU A 504 7.72 1.59 33.78
CA LEU A 504 8.39 2.48 34.74
C LEU A 504 7.66 3.81 34.90
N THR A 505 7.97 4.53 35.98
CA THR A 505 7.65 5.95 36.17
C THR A 505 8.78 6.63 36.95
N ALA A 506 8.77 7.97 36.99
CA ALA A 506 9.72 8.79 37.72
C ALA A 506 8.99 9.77 38.66
N GLU A 507 9.53 10.00 39.86
CA GLU A 507 9.03 11.01 40.79
C GLU A 507 10.16 11.75 41.50
N LYS A 508 9.94 13.04 41.80
CA LYS A 508 10.84 13.86 42.64
C LYS A 508 10.10 15.10 43.14
N ASP A 509 10.42 15.57 44.35
CA ASP A 509 9.98 16.88 44.89
C ASP A 509 8.46 17.15 44.74
N GLY A 510 7.64 16.10 44.91
CA GLY A 510 6.18 16.17 44.79
C GLY A 510 5.62 16.03 43.37
N ASP A 511 6.45 16.01 42.33
CA ASP A 511 6.02 15.61 40.98
C ASP A 511 5.86 14.08 40.92
N ARG A 512 4.61 13.64 40.88
CA ARG A 512 4.18 12.23 40.74
C ARG A 512 3.29 12.00 39.53
N ALA A 513 3.34 12.94 38.58
CA ALA A 513 2.44 12.97 37.44
C ALA A 513 3.01 12.25 36.21
N MET A 514 4.27 11.80 36.24
CA MET A 514 4.86 11.07 35.11
C MET A 514 4.07 9.78 34.82
N PRO A 515 3.43 9.64 33.64
CA PRO A 515 2.67 8.45 33.30
C PRO A 515 3.61 7.25 33.11
N PHE A 516 3.04 6.06 33.23
CA PHE A 516 3.76 4.82 32.96
C PHE A 516 4.38 4.82 31.55
N GLN A 517 5.66 4.50 31.49
CA GLN A 517 6.39 4.23 30.26
C GLN A 517 6.50 2.72 30.09
N ASP A 518 6.11 2.21 28.92
CA ASP A 518 6.29 0.80 28.59
C ASP A 518 7.78 0.51 28.40
N ILE A 519 8.27 -0.58 29.01
CA ILE A 519 9.63 -1.06 28.83
C ILE A 519 9.62 -2.53 28.45
N TYR A 520 10.45 -2.87 27.49
CA TYR A 520 10.65 -4.25 27.07
C TYR A 520 12.12 -4.51 26.83
N LYS A 521 12.52 -5.75 27.10
CA LYS A 521 13.85 -6.23 26.74
C LYS A 521 13.93 -6.33 25.22
N ARG A 522 14.78 -5.49 24.62
CA ARG A 522 15.17 -5.65 23.21
C ARG A 522 16.36 -6.60 23.13
N ASN A 523 16.22 -7.65 22.33
CA ASN A 523 17.32 -8.56 22.03
C ASN A 523 18.07 -8.02 20.82
N TYR A 524 19.27 -7.47 21.04
CA TYR A 524 20.18 -7.11 19.96
C TYR A 524 21.14 -8.26 19.70
N SER A 525 21.21 -8.73 18.45
CA SER A 525 22.11 -9.81 18.02
C SER A 525 23.44 -9.24 17.53
N GLY A 526 24.17 -8.59 18.43
CA GLY A 526 25.50 -8.05 18.17
C GLY A 526 26.63 -9.08 18.35
N ASP A 527 26.36 -10.38 18.16
CA ASP A 527 27.37 -11.42 18.36
C ASP A 527 28.50 -11.24 17.33
N GLU A 528 29.72 -11.03 17.82
CA GLU A 528 30.98 -11.03 17.04
C GLU A 528 31.39 -12.44 16.60
N LYS A 529 30.54 -13.45 16.78
CA LYS A 529 30.86 -14.83 16.42
C LYS A 529 30.96 -14.97 14.90
N PRO A 530 31.96 -15.70 14.39
CA PRO A 530 32.01 -16.07 12.98
C PRO A 530 30.68 -16.68 12.55
N ARG A 531 30.10 -16.17 11.47
CA ARG A 531 28.88 -16.74 10.89
C ARG A 531 29.30 -17.61 9.72
N SER A 532 29.07 -18.92 9.85
CA SER A 532 29.14 -19.86 8.73
C SER A 532 28.10 -19.46 7.71
N GLN A 533 28.55 -19.15 6.49
CA GLN A 533 27.75 -18.72 5.36
C GLN A 533 27.98 -19.69 4.20
N MET A 534 26.97 -19.81 3.34
CA MET A 534 27.12 -20.48 2.07
C MET A 534 26.37 -19.72 0.98
N THR A 535 27.02 -19.54 -0.17
CA THR A 535 26.33 -19.13 -1.40
C THR A 535 26.13 -20.33 -2.31
N LEU A 536 24.91 -20.51 -2.82
CA LEU A 536 24.59 -21.47 -3.86
C LEU A 536 24.36 -20.72 -5.18
N LEU A 537 24.88 -21.27 -6.27
CA LEU A 537 24.72 -20.79 -7.63
C LEU A 537 24.29 -21.95 -8.53
N THR A 538 23.50 -21.66 -9.55
CA THR A 538 23.11 -22.62 -10.59
C THR A 538 23.50 -22.12 -11.96
N ASP A 539 23.72 -23.03 -12.93
CA ASP A 539 24.11 -22.67 -14.30
C ASP A 539 23.05 -21.81 -15.00
N ARG A 540 21.79 -22.04 -14.68
CA ARG A 540 20.62 -21.29 -15.17
C ARG A 540 19.52 -21.24 -14.11
N SER A 541 18.52 -20.40 -14.37
CA SER A 541 17.35 -20.27 -13.49
C SER A 541 16.09 -20.97 -14.04
N LEU A 542 16.11 -21.47 -15.28
CA LEU A 542 14.98 -22.13 -15.95
C LEU A 542 15.40 -23.46 -16.60
N TYR A 543 14.64 -24.52 -16.30
CA TYR A 543 14.89 -25.90 -16.72
C TYR A 543 13.61 -26.55 -17.25
N ARG A 544 13.77 -27.63 -18.00
CA ARG A 544 12.70 -28.55 -18.38
C ARG A 544 12.76 -29.83 -17.54
N PRO A 545 11.64 -30.56 -17.40
CA PRO A 545 11.66 -31.93 -16.88
C PRO A 545 12.75 -32.78 -17.57
N GLY A 546 13.41 -33.66 -16.81
CA GLY A 546 14.51 -34.50 -17.30
C GLY A 546 15.88 -33.82 -17.39
N GLN A 547 15.98 -32.49 -17.26
CA GLN A 547 17.26 -31.80 -17.38
C GLN A 547 18.09 -31.85 -16.09
N THR A 548 19.41 -31.78 -16.26
CA THR A 548 20.36 -31.66 -15.15
C THR A 548 20.51 -30.20 -14.72
N VAL A 549 20.40 -29.97 -13.41
CA VAL A 549 20.67 -28.72 -12.69
C VAL A 549 22.09 -28.81 -12.15
N TYR A 550 23.00 -27.92 -12.57
CA TYR A 550 24.35 -27.86 -12.01
C TYR A 550 24.39 -26.84 -10.89
N VAL A 551 25.00 -27.21 -9.76
CA VAL A 551 25.03 -26.40 -8.54
C VAL A 551 26.48 -26.19 -8.12
N LYS A 552 26.86 -24.92 -7.88
CA LYS A 552 28.10 -24.55 -7.19
C LYS A 552 27.74 -24.03 -5.81
N GLY A 553 28.37 -24.59 -4.78
CA GLY A 553 28.33 -24.04 -3.43
C GLY A 553 29.67 -23.44 -3.04
N ILE A 554 29.67 -22.32 -2.32
CA ILE A 554 30.86 -21.67 -1.76
C ILE A 554 30.58 -21.42 -0.29
N ALA A 555 31.29 -22.13 0.59
CA ALA A 555 31.18 -22.07 2.03
C ALA A 555 32.33 -21.24 2.63
N TYR A 556 31.98 -20.31 3.50
CA TYR A 556 32.95 -19.46 4.16
C TYR A 556 32.44 -19.05 5.54
N ASP A 557 33.36 -18.95 6.50
CA ASP A 557 33.12 -18.31 7.78
C ASP A 557 33.35 -16.82 7.60
N SER A 558 32.26 -16.08 7.53
CA SER A 558 32.30 -14.63 7.57
C SER A 558 32.62 -14.20 9.00
N GLN A 559 33.73 -13.48 9.13
CA GLN A 559 34.00 -12.63 10.26
C GLN A 559 33.68 -11.19 9.86
N VAL A 560 33.92 -10.26 10.76
CA VAL A 560 33.70 -8.85 10.46
C VAL A 560 34.68 -8.39 9.39
N ASP A 561 35.94 -8.75 9.62
CA ASP A 561 37.13 -8.40 8.87
C ASP A 561 37.33 -8.96 7.50
N THR A 562 36.89 -10.21 7.40
CA THR A 562 37.53 -11.25 6.63
C THR A 562 36.55 -12.38 6.46
N ALA A 563 36.76 -13.16 5.42
CA ALA A 563 36.00 -14.36 5.18
C ALA A 563 37.04 -15.46 4.95
N ASN A 564 36.97 -16.49 5.78
CA ASN A 564 37.84 -17.65 5.62
C ASN A 564 37.01 -18.76 4.98
N VAL A 565 37.54 -19.35 3.91
CA VAL A 565 36.88 -20.47 3.24
C VAL A 565 36.78 -21.68 4.17
N VAL A 566 35.66 -22.40 4.13
CA VAL A 566 35.46 -23.60 4.95
C VAL A 566 35.87 -24.82 4.13
N THR A 567 37.08 -25.32 4.34
CA THR A 567 37.67 -26.42 3.55
C THR A 567 37.36 -27.80 4.13
N GLY A 568 37.14 -28.81 3.27
CA GLY A 568 37.02 -30.21 3.68
C GLY A 568 35.78 -30.58 4.49
N LYS A 569 34.76 -29.72 4.56
CA LYS A 569 33.50 -29.97 5.29
C LYS A 569 32.48 -30.66 4.40
N ASN A 570 31.78 -31.65 4.96
CA ASN A 570 30.71 -32.36 4.26
C ASN A 570 29.39 -31.58 4.40
N TYR A 571 28.63 -31.51 3.30
CA TYR A 571 27.30 -30.92 3.25
C TYR A 571 26.33 -31.85 2.54
N THR A 572 25.09 -31.81 3.00
CA THR A 572 23.97 -32.50 2.38
C THR A 572 23.11 -31.50 1.63
N LEU A 573 22.94 -31.71 0.33
CA LEU A 573 22.03 -30.94 -0.52
C LEU A 573 20.79 -31.76 -0.86
N THR A 574 19.63 -31.14 -0.73
CA THR A 574 18.32 -31.73 -1.07
C THR A 574 17.62 -30.85 -2.10
N LEU A 575 17.19 -31.46 -3.21
CA LEU A 575 16.29 -30.86 -4.18
C LEU A 575 14.85 -31.16 -3.79
N THR A 576 14.00 -30.13 -3.72
CA THR A 576 12.56 -30.27 -3.47
C THR A 576 11.73 -29.59 -4.56
N ASP A 577 10.53 -30.11 -4.82
CA ASP A 577 9.54 -29.45 -5.68
C ASP A 577 8.77 -28.32 -4.94
N GLY A 578 7.85 -27.65 -5.64
CA GLY A 578 7.07 -26.53 -5.11
C GLY A 578 6.13 -26.88 -3.96
N THR A 579 5.92 -28.18 -3.70
CA THR A 579 5.15 -28.67 -2.54
C THR A 579 6.03 -29.01 -1.34
N ASN A 580 7.33 -28.74 -1.42
CA ASN A 580 8.39 -29.18 -0.50
C ASN A 580 8.62 -30.71 -0.47
N ARG A 581 8.17 -31.46 -1.48
CA ARG A 581 8.48 -32.89 -1.58
C ARG A 581 9.92 -33.09 -2.06
N GLU A 582 10.66 -33.98 -1.39
CA GLU A 582 12.02 -34.33 -1.76
C GLU A 582 12.07 -35.09 -3.09
N ILE A 583 12.92 -34.62 -4.00
CA ILE A 583 13.14 -35.17 -5.34
C ILE A 583 14.47 -35.90 -5.42
N GLY A 584 15.49 -35.41 -4.71
CA GLY A 584 16.80 -36.03 -4.68
C GLY A 584 17.69 -35.42 -3.61
N LYS A 585 18.72 -36.16 -3.24
CA LYS A 585 19.66 -35.80 -2.18
C LYS A 585 21.09 -36.17 -2.58
N LYS A 586 22.06 -35.30 -2.32
CA LYS A 586 23.48 -35.54 -2.58
C LYS A 586 24.35 -35.06 -1.42
N GLU A 587 25.36 -35.86 -1.09
CA GLU A 587 26.44 -35.48 -0.17
C GLU A 587 27.59 -34.89 -0.99
N VAL A 588 28.15 -33.77 -0.52
CA VAL A 588 29.27 -33.07 -1.15
C VAL A 588 30.31 -32.69 -0.10
N ARG A 589 31.55 -32.45 -0.54
CA ARG A 589 32.65 -32.00 0.33
C ARG A 589 33.33 -30.78 -0.27
N THR A 590 33.61 -29.76 0.54
CA THR A 590 34.31 -28.56 0.07
C THR A 590 35.79 -28.81 -0.24
N ASN A 591 36.30 -28.18 -1.29
CA ASN A 591 37.71 -28.18 -1.70
C ASN A 591 38.53 -27.13 -0.91
N ASP A 592 39.78 -26.91 -1.31
CA ASP A 592 40.71 -25.97 -0.68
C ASP A 592 40.29 -24.49 -0.84
N PHE A 593 39.37 -24.20 -1.77
CA PHE A 593 38.74 -22.88 -1.94
C PHE A 593 37.39 -22.77 -1.21
N GLY A 594 37.05 -23.75 -0.36
CA GLY A 594 35.78 -23.81 0.37
C GLY A 594 34.57 -24.04 -0.51
N SER A 595 34.76 -24.52 -1.75
CA SER A 595 33.67 -24.68 -2.71
C SER A 595 33.44 -26.13 -3.09
N PHE A 596 32.25 -26.43 -3.62
CA PHE A 596 31.91 -27.74 -4.18
C PHE A 596 31.05 -27.57 -5.42
N THR A 597 31.02 -28.61 -6.26
CA THR A 597 30.09 -28.72 -7.39
C THR A 597 29.30 -30.01 -7.29
N THR A 598 28.03 -29.96 -7.65
CA THR A 598 27.17 -31.15 -7.77
C THR A 598 26.10 -30.90 -8.81
N ASP A 599 25.25 -31.90 -9.02
CA ASP A 599 24.19 -31.86 -10.02
C ASP A 599 22.92 -32.57 -9.53
N PHE A 600 21.76 -32.20 -10.07
CA PHE A 600 20.52 -32.95 -9.86
C PHE A 600 19.83 -33.18 -11.20
N VAL A 601 19.46 -34.42 -11.48
CA VAL A 601 18.61 -34.74 -12.65
C VAL A 601 17.17 -34.52 -12.25
N LEU A 602 16.48 -33.58 -12.92
CA LEU A 602 15.06 -33.36 -12.73
C LEU A 602 14.26 -34.57 -13.22
N PRO A 603 13.20 -34.99 -12.52
CA PRO A 603 12.32 -36.05 -13.00
C PRO A 603 11.75 -35.72 -14.38
N SER A 604 11.63 -36.72 -15.25
CA SER A 604 10.95 -36.56 -16.54
C SER A 604 9.43 -36.38 -16.41
N SER A 605 8.87 -36.76 -15.25
CA SER A 605 7.46 -36.57 -14.87
C SER A 605 7.39 -35.91 -13.50
N GLY A 606 6.65 -34.81 -13.37
CA GLY A 606 6.54 -34.06 -12.12
C GLY A 606 5.73 -32.77 -12.29
N LEU A 607 5.58 -32.02 -11.20
CA LEU A 607 4.89 -30.73 -11.23
C LEU A 607 5.79 -29.67 -11.89
N ASN A 608 5.23 -28.86 -12.78
CA ASN A 608 5.86 -27.62 -13.22
C ASN A 608 5.78 -26.57 -12.10
N GLY A 609 6.74 -25.65 -12.07
CA GLY A 609 6.78 -24.54 -11.12
C GLY A 609 8.15 -24.35 -10.46
N GLU A 610 8.14 -23.83 -9.23
CA GLU A 610 9.36 -23.56 -8.48
C GLU A 610 9.91 -24.82 -7.80
N TYR A 611 11.21 -24.99 -7.90
CA TYR A 611 11.99 -26.03 -7.22
C TYR A 611 13.07 -25.36 -6.39
N TYR A 612 13.54 -26.06 -5.36
CA TYR A 612 14.49 -25.52 -4.39
C TYR A 612 15.62 -26.51 -4.16
N VAL A 613 16.86 -26.04 -4.29
CA VAL A 613 18.04 -26.76 -3.79
C VAL A 613 18.37 -26.18 -2.42
N LYS A 614 18.31 -27.01 -1.38
CA LYS A 614 18.47 -26.63 0.03
C LYS A 614 19.64 -27.38 0.64
N THR A 615 20.30 -26.75 1.60
CA THR A 615 21.29 -27.40 2.48
C THR A 615 20.68 -27.66 3.85
N GLY A 616 21.21 -28.63 4.59
CA GLY A 616 20.80 -28.89 5.98
C GLY A 616 21.00 -27.70 6.94
N GLU A 617 21.88 -26.75 6.60
CA GLU A 617 22.17 -25.54 7.40
C GLU A 617 21.22 -24.37 7.07
N GLY A 618 20.26 -24.55 6.16
CA GLY A 618 19.21 -23.57 5.85
C GLY A 618 19.47 -22.67 4.63
N THR A 619 20.66 -22.74 4.01
CA THR A 619 20.91 -22.07 2.72
C THR A 619 20.09 -22.72 1.61
N SER A 620 19.42 -21.92 0.77
CA SER A 620 18.64 -22.41 -0.37
C SER A 620 18.75 -21.52 -1.61
N ILE A 621 18.56 -22.11 -2.78
CA ILE A 621 18.41 -21.44 -4.06
C ILE A 621 17.22 -22.01 -4.81
N ASN A 622 16.42 -21.14 -5.43
CA ASN A 622 15.28 -21.54 -6.23
C ASN A 622 15.62 -21.63 -7.74
N ILE A 623 14.96 -22.55 -8.43
CA ILE A 623 14.99 -22.69 -9.88
C ILE A 623 13.55 -22.87 -10.37
N ARG A 624 13.31 -22.59 -11.65
CA ARG A 624 12.00 -22.80 -12.28
C ARG A 624 12.06 -23.97 -13.25
N VAL A 625 11.06 -24.86 -13.18
CA VAL A 625 10.94 -26.04 -14.06
C VAL A 625 9.63 -25.93 -14.84
N GLU A 626 9.73 -25.82 -16.17
CA GLU A 626 8.58 -25.62 -17.05
C GLU A 626 8.79 -26.35 -18.38
N GLU A 627 7.70 -26.71 -19.05
CA GLU A 627 7.73 -27.09 -20.45
C GLU A 627 7.69 -25.83 -21.33
N TYR A 628 8.81 -25.50 -21.97
CA TYR A 628 8.92 -24.31 -22.82
C TYR A 628 9.60 -24.62 -24.15
N LYS A 629 9.27 -23.87 -25.20
CA LYS A 629 10.07 -23.78 -26.42
C LYS A 629 11.01 -22.58 -26.31
N ARG A 630 12.25 -22.74 -26.78
CA ARG A 630 13.24 -21.64 -26.76
C ARG A 630 12.84 -20.63 -27.84
N PRO A 631 12.73 -19.33 -27.50
CA PRO A 631 12.58 -18.28 -28.48
C PRO A 631 13.72 -18.32 -29.51
N THR A 632 13.41 -18.24 -30.80
CA THR A 632 14.44 -18.19 -31.86
C THR A 632 14.84 -16.77 -32.21
N PHE A 633 14.01 -15.78 -31.86
CA PHE A 633 14.23 -14.36 -32.07
C PHE A 633 13.71 -13.51 -30.90
N ASP A 634 14.12 -12.25 -30.85
CA ASP A 634 13.67 -11.26 -29.88
C ASP A 634 13.22 -9.98 -30.58
N VAL A 635 12.36 -9.22 -29.90
CA VAL A 635 11.85 -7.93 -30.31
C VAL A 635 12.30 -6.89 -29.29
N VAL A 636 13.22 -6.02 -29.70
CA VAL A 636 13.88 -5.06 -28.83
C VAL A 636 13.56 -3.64 -29.28
N PHE A 637 12.97 -2.85 -28.39
CA PHE A 637 12.74 -1.42 -28.63
C PHE A 637 14.02 -0.61 -28.48
N ALA A 638 14.17 0.41 -29.31
CA ALA A 638 15.23 1.41 -29.14
C ALA A 638 15.00 2.23 -27.86
N SER A 639 16.09 2.69 -27.24
CA SER A 639 16.03 3.63 -26.12
C SER A 639 15.31 4.91 -26.55
N GLN A 640 14.38 5.41 -25.73
CA GLN A 640 13.61 6.62 -26.02
C GLN A 640 14.31 7.82 -25.35
N GLU A 641 15.22 8.45 -26.10
CA GLU A 641 16.09 9.52 -25.60
C GLU A 641 15.56 10.92 -25.94
N ASP A 642 14.58 11.00 -26.85
CA ASP A 642 13.95 12.25 -27.27
C ASP A 642 13.18 12.92 -26.11
N THR A 643 12.97 14.24 -26.24
CA THR A 643 12.12 15.03 -25.35
C THR A 643 10.73 15.21 -25.93
N TYR A 644 9.70 14.98 -25.12
CA TYR A 644 8.31 15.01 -25.58
C TYR A 644 7.36 15.34 -24.43
N ARG A 645 6.19 15.88 -24.76
CA ARG A 645 5.09 16.17 -23.83
C ARG A 645 3.76 15.66 -24.39
N LEU A 646 2.69 15.78 -23.61
CA LEU A 646 1.34 15.44 -24.09
C LEU A 646 0.98 16.22 -25.37
N GLY A 647 0.33 15.51 -26.29
CA GLY A 647 -0.03 16.02 -27.63
C GLY A 647 1.03 15.78 -28.71
N ASP A 648 2.29 15.51 -28.36
CA ASP A 648 3.34 15.24 -29.34
C ASP A 648 3.09 13.90 -30.07
N SER A 649 3.64 13.78 -31.28
CA SER A 649 3.64 12.56 -32.08
C SER A 649 5.04 11.99 -32.18
N LEU A 650 5.18 10.71 -31.83
CA LEU A 650 6.43 9.99 -31.74
C LEU A 650 6.49 8.83 -32.73
N LYS A 651 7.72 8.45 -33.09
CA LYS A 651 8.02 7.28 -33.92
C LYS A 651 8.84 6.28 -33.10
N ILE A 652 8.15 5.32 -32.49
CA ILE A 652 8.79 4.35 -31.60
C ILE A 652 9.43 3.27 -32.45
N ARG A 653 10.75 3.19 -32.39
CA ARG A 653 11.56 2.28 -33.19
C ARG A 653 11.87 1.01 -32.41
N GLY A 654 11.92 -0.11 -33.12
CA GLY A 654 12.37 -1.38 -32.57
C GLY A 654 12.99 -2.26 -33.64
N THR A 655 13.61 -3.35 -33.20
CA THR A 655 14.25 -4.32 -34.09
C THR A 655 13.80 -5.73 -33.76
N VAL A 656 13.71 -6.58 -34.78
CA VAL A 656 13.41 -8.01 -34.68
C VAL A 656 14.63 -8.78 -35.19
N LYS A 657 15.30 -9.50 -34.29
CA LYS A 657 16.54 -10.23 -34.61
C LYS A 657 16.55 -11.60 -33.96
N THR A 658 17.13 -12.57 -34.66
CA THR A 658 17.49 -13.87 -34.06
C THR A 658 18.50 -13.68 -32.93
N TYR A 659 18.59 -14.64 -32.00
CA TYR A 659 19.62 -14.62 -30.94
C TYR A 659 21.05 -14.72 -31.48
N SER A 660 21.23 -15.16 -32.75
CA SER A 660 22.51 -15.14 -33.46
C SER A 660 22.83 -13.79 -34.12
N GLY A 661 21.91 -12.82 -34.06
CA GLY A 661 22.10 -11.45 -34.53
C GLY A 661 21.58 -11.14 -35.94
N PHE A 662 21.01 -12.12 -36.66
CA PHE A 662 20.43 -11.91 -37.99
C PHE A 662 19.06 -11.23 -37.91
N PRO A 663 18.76 -10.22 -38.75
CA PRO A 663 17.46 -9.57 -38.80
C PRO A 663 16.38 -10.47 -39.39
N LEU A 664 15.14 -10.34 -38.90
CA LEU A 664 13.97 -10.97 -39.52
C LEU A 664 13.34 -9.97 -40.49
N GLN A 665 13.37 -10.30 -41.77
CA GLN A 665 12.94 -9.43 -42.85
C GLN A 665 11.46 -9.62 -43.16
N GLU A 666 10.78 -8.53 -43.53
CA GLU A 666 9.40 -8.52 -44.04
C GLU A 666 8.37 -9.20 -43.12
N VAL A 667 8.67 -9.30 -41.82
CA VAL A 667 7.74 -9.88 -40.84
C VAL A 667 6.69 -8.87 -40.39
N SER A 668 5.45 -9.36 -40.27
CA SER A 668 4.33 -8.57 -39.77
C SER A 668 4.49 -8.30 -38.28
N VAL A 669 4.44 -7.02 -37.90
CA VAL A 669 4.50 -6.53 -36.52
C VAL A 669 3.14 -5.94 -36.17
N LYS A 670 2.36 -6.69 -35.39
CA LYS A 670 1.10 -6.19 -34.83
C LYS A 670 1.41 -5.37 -33.59
N TYR A 671 0.76 -4.23 -33.41
CA TYR A 671 0.96 -3.40 -32.23
C TYR A 671 -0.35 -2.93 -31.60
N THR A 672 -0.30 -2.68 -30.30
CA THR A 672 -1.36 -2.01 -29.54
C THR A 672 -0.74 -0.88 -28.71
N LEU A 673 -1.44 0.24 -28.62
CA LEU A 673 -1.08 1.41 -27.84
C LEU A 673 -2.15 1.62 -26.77
N THR A 674 -1.80 1.40 -25.51
CA THR A 674 -2.70 1.55 -24.37
C THR A 674 -2.20 2.65 -23.45
N ARG A 675 -3.06 3.63 -23.13
CA ARG A 675 -2.75 4.70 -22.18
C ARG A 675 -3.28 4.37 -20.80
N GLN A 676 -2.50 4.71 -19.77
CA GLN A 676 -2.84 4.56 -18.35
C GLN A 676 -2.70 5.92 -17.66
N ALA A 677 -3.76 6.41 -17.02
CA ALA A 677 -3.73 7.66 -16.27
C ALA A 677 -3.19 7.45 -14.84
N PHE A 678 -2.42 8.41 -14.32
CA PHE A 678 -1.96 8.41 -12.93
C PHE A 678 -2.50 9.64 -12.20
N THR A 679 -3.21 9.45 -11.08
CA THR A 679 -3.80 10.55 -10.29
C THR A 679 -3.38 10.44 -8.82
N TRP A 680 -2.98 11.55 -8.19
CA TRP A 680 -2.45 11.57 -6.81
C TRP A 680 -3.44 11.03 -5.75
N LEU A 681 -4.75 11.17 -5.96
CA LEU A 681 -5.77 10.69 -5.03
C LEU A 681 -6.26 9.24 -5.28
N ARG A 682 -5.92 8.62 -6.42
CA ARG A 682 -6.34 7.24 -6.76
C ARG A 682 -5.29 6.55 -7.63
N PHE A 683 -4.85 5.37 -7.22
CA PHE A 683 -4.22 4.38 -8.12
C PHE A 683 -5.23 3.81 -9.14
N ARG A 684 -6.05 4.65 -9.79
CA ARG A 684 -6.97 4.22 -10.85
C ARG A 684 -6.14 3.95 -12.10
N ARG A 685 -5.92 2.66 -12.40
CA ARG A 685 -5.33 2.20 -13.67
C ARG A 685 -6.42 2.11 -14.74
N ASP A 686 -7.04 3.24 -15.06
CA ASP A 686 -7.94 3.29 -16.21
C ASP A 686 -7.10 3.14 -17.47
N ARG A 687 -7.16 1.94 -18.06
CA ARG A 687 -6.49 1.59 -19.31
C ARG A 687 -7.40 1.96 -20.48
N THR A 688 -6.92 2.77 -21.41
CA THR A 688 -7.64 3.13 -22.63
C THR A 688 -6.83 2.69 -23.84
N LEU A 689 -7.39 1.83 -24.69
CA LEU A 689 -6.80 1.51 -25.99
C LEU A 689 -6.90 2.76 -26.89
N LEU A 690 -5.77 3.31 -27.32
CA LEU A 690 -5.72 4.47 -28.20
C LEU A 690 -5.60 4.10 -29.67
N ALA A 691 -4.82 3.05 -29.96
CA ALA A 691 -4.61 2.57 -31.31
C ALA A 691 -4.22 1.10 -31.33
N SER A 692 -4.56 0.42 -32.42
CA SER A 692 -3.99 -0.87 -32.79
C SER A 692 -3.72 -0.87 -34.29
N GLY A 693 -2.74 -1.66 -34.74
CA GLY A 693 -2.37 -1.67 -36.15
C GLY A 693 -1.35 -2.74 -36.49
N ILE A 694 -0.96 -2.75 -37.76
CA ILE A 694 0.05 -3.65 -38.30
C ILE A 694 1.08 -2.78 -39.03
N THR A 695 2.35 -3.00 -38.73
CA THR A 695 3.50 -2.49 -39.48
C THR A 695 4.35 -3.67 -39.95
N THR A 696 5.35 -3.41 -40.78
CA THR A 696 6.24 -4.45 -41.32
C THR A 696 7.69 -4.10 -40.99
N ALA A 697 8.47 -5.09 -40.58
CA ALA A 697 9.91 -4.91 -40.40
C ALA A 697 10.62 -4.84 -41.77
N ASN A 698 11.54 -3.90 -41.95
CA ASN A 698 12.32 -3.75 -43.18
C ASN A 698 13.40 -4.85 -43.33
N GLU A 699 14.22 -4.78 -44.38
CA GLU A 699 15.32 -5.73 -44.63
C GLU A 699 16.38 -5.78 -43.50
N ALA A 700 16.49 -4.72 -42.71
CA ALA A 700 17.37 -4.65 -41.54
C ALA A 700 16.68 -5.16 -40.25
N GLY A 701 15.43 -5.64 -40.35
CA GLY A 701 14.62 -6.11 -39.22
C GLY A 701 14.11 -4.96 -38.35
N GLU A 702 14.12 -3.72 -38.84
CA GLU A 702 13.68 -2.54 -38.10
C GLU A 702 12.21 -2.24 -38.40
N PHE A 703 11.47 -1.85 -37.37
CA PHE A 703 10.08 -1.40 -37.50
C PHE A 703 9.87 -0.08 -36.75
N THR A 704 8.82 0.64 -37.15
CA THR A 704 8.40 1.88 -36.49
C THR A 704 6.91 1.83 -36.18
N VAL A 705 6.56 2.18 -34.95
CA VAL A 705 5.18 2.35 -34.49
C VAL A 705 4.89 3.85 -34.33
N PRO A 706 3.90 4.41 -35.05
CA PRO A 706 3.47 5.78 -34.84
C PRO A 706 2.68 5.87 -33.53
N VAL A 707 3.08 6.77 -32.63
CA VAL A 707 2.43 6.97 -31.33
C VAL A 707 2.02 8.43 -31.20
N GLN A 708 0.76 8.68 -30.92
CA GLN A 708 0.26 10.01 -30.56
C GLN A 708 -0.02 10.04 -29.06
N LEU A 709 0.58 10.99 -28.34
CA LEU A 709 0.45 11.12 -26.88
C LEU A 709 -0.87 11.80 -26.51
N GLN A 710 -2.00 11.17 -26.83
CA GLN A 710 -3.34 11.69 -26.58
C GLN A 710 -3.65 11.73 -25.07
N ALA A 711 -4.18 12.85 -24.59
CA ALA A 711 -4.49 13.09 -23.18
C ALA A 711 -5.95 13.50 -23.01
N ASP A 712 -6.53 13.23 -21.85
CA ASP A 712 -7.87 13.75 -21.51
C ASP A 712 -7.79 15.19 -20.98
N THR A 713 -6.70 15.50 -20.27
CA THR A 713 -6.38 16.85 -19.78
C THR A 713 -4.94 17.21 -20.11
N ASN A 714 -4.67 18.50 -20.34
CA ASN A 714 -3.34 18.99 -20.71
C ASN A 714 -2.33 18.96 -19.55
N ASP A 715 -2.79 18.81 -18.31
CA ASP A 715 -2.00 18.78 -17.08
C ASP A 715 -1.85 17.37 -16.49
N GLY A 716 -2.43 16.35 -17.14
CA GLY A 716 -2.35 14.97 -16.68
C GLY A 716 -0.94 14.37 -16.78
N PHE A 717 -0.75 13.22 -16.12
CA PHE A 717 0.42 12.36 -16.28
C PHE A 717 -0.05 10.96 -16.70
N TYR A 718 0.47 10.48 -17.82
CA TYR A 718 0.03 9.23 -18.44
C TYR A 718 1.23 8.34 -18.78
N ILE A 719 1.02 7.03 -18.68
CA ILE A 719 1.93 6.01 -19.20
C ILE A 719 1.30 5.40 -20.43
N TYR A 720 2.00 5.44 -21.56
CA TYR A 720 1.63 4.84 -22.83
C TYR A 720 2.40 3.53 -22.97
N GLU A 721 1.67 2.43 -22.89
CA GLU A 721 2.16 1.06 -23.04
C GLU A 721 2.03 0.67 -24.52
N ILE A 722 3.16 0.40 -25.17
CA ILE A 722 3.22 -0.08 -26.55
C ILE A 722 3.60 -1.55 -26.49
N GLU A 723 2.66 -2.42 -26.85
CA GLU A 723 2.91 -3.85 -27.00
C GLU A 723 3.00 -4.19 -28.49
N VAL A 724 4.02 -4.96 -28.86
CA VAL A 724 4.21 -5.49 -30.20
C VAL A 724 4.22 -7.01 -30.17
N ALA A 725 3.57 -7.62 -31.15
CA ALA A 725 3.56 -9.06 -31.39
C ALA A 725 4.04 -9.34 -32.82
N VAL A 726 5.08 -10.16 -32.95
CA VAL A 726 5.70 -10.50 -34.23
C VAL A 726 5.62 -12.00 -34.43
N THR A 727 5.09 -12.44 -35.56
CA THR A 727 4.99 -13.86 -35.93
C THR A 727 5.91 -14.14 -37.11
N ASN A 728 6.83 -15.10 -36.97
CA ASN A 728 7.73 -15.51 -38.06
C ASN A 728 7.05 -16.52 -39.02
N ALA A 729 7.72 -16.85 -40.12
CA ALA A 729 7.22 -17.81 -41.11
C ALA A 729 6.98 -19.24 -40.57
N ALA A 730 7.63 -19.61 -39.46
CA ALA A 730 7.44 -20.89 -38.79
C ALA A 730 6.25 -20.88 -37.80
N GLY A 731 5.51 -19.78 -37.69
CA GLY A 731 4.38 -19.61 -36.78
C GLY A 731 4.77 -19.31 -35.32
N GLU A 732 6.05 -19.11 -35.02
CA GLU A 732 6.48 -18.66 -33.69
C GLU A 732 6.14 -17.19 -33.51
N THR A 733 5.47 -16.85 -32.40
CA THR A 733 5.12 -15.47 -32.04
C THR A 733 5.87 -15.02 -30.81
N GLN A 734 6.50 -13.85 -30.87
CA GLN A 734 7.15 -13.20 -29.74
C GLN A 734 6.50 -11.85 -29.47
N THR A 735 6.32 -11.54 -28.18
CA THR A 735 5.79 -10.26 -27.72
C THR A 735 6.86 -9.45 -26.98
N SER A 736 6.71 -8.13 -27.05
CA SER A 736 7.56 -7.19 -26.31
C SER A 736 6.78 -5.93 -26.01
N THR A 737 7.10 -5.30 -24.89
CA THR A 737 6.39 -4.11 -24.42
C THR A 737 7.40 -3.02 -24.07
N THR A 738 7.09 -1.78 -24.42
CA THR A 738 7.80 -0.60 -23.95
C THR A 738 6.82 0.44 -23.41
N ASN A 739 7.29 1.30 -22.52
CA ASN A 739 6.49 2.32 -21.87
C ASN A 739 7.04 3.71 -22.16
N ILE A 740 6.13 4.66 -22.35
CA ILE A 740 6.42 6.08 -22.50
C ILE A 740 5.62 6.84 -21.45
N ALA A 741 6.30 7.46 -20.50
CA ALA A 741 5.68 8.37 -19.55
C ALA A 741 5.66 9.78 -20.15
N ALA A 742 4.49 10.43 -20.20
CA ALA A 742 4.35 11.80 -20.67
C ALA A 742 3.41 12.62 -19.78
N GLY A 743 3.69 13.92 -19.69
CA GLY A 743 2.92 14.91 -18.94
C GLY A 743 3.04 16.28 -19.59
N SER A 744 2.68 17.33 -18.87
CA SER A 744 2.71 18.71 -19.38
C SER A 744 4.13 19.26 -19.66
N ARG A 745 5.15 18.65 -19.05
CA ARG A 745 6.56 19.00 -19.20
C ARG A 745 7.28 17.98 -20.08
N SER A 746 8.30 18.45 -20.81
CA SER A 746 9.18 17.61 -21.64
C SER A 746 10.50 17.24 -20.97
N LEU A 747 10.89 18.00 -19.95
CA LEU A 747 12.11 17.83 -19.17
C LEU A 747 11.79 17.79 -17.67
N LEU A 748 12.56 16.97 -16.96
CA LEU A 748 12.65 16.94 -15.52
C LEU A 748 14.06 17.37 -15.13
N LEU A 749 14.15 18.43 -14.32
CA LEU A 749 15.41 18.90 -13.75
C LEU A 749 15.51 18.44 -12.31
N SER A 750 16.72 18.11 -11.89
CA SER A 750 17.05 17.83 -10.49
C SER A 750 18.52 18.11 -10.21
N ALA A 751 18.86 18.38 -8.96
CA ALA A 751 20.25 18.51 -8.53
C ALA A 751 20.64 17.32 -7.66
N GLN A 752 21.62 16.53 -8.12
CA GLN A 752 22.32 15.57 -7.27
C GLN A 752 23.42 16.33 -6.55
N ILE A 753 23.06 16.93 -5.42
CA ILE A 753 23.92 17.78 -4.59
C ILE A 753 23.62 17.52 -3.12
N ALA A 754 24.62 17.66 -2.24
CA ALA A 754 24.41 17.58 -0.81
C ALA A 754 23.56 18.77 -0.32
N GLU A 755 22.58 18.52 0.56
CA GLU A 755 21.76 19.58 1.16
C GLU A 755 22.59 20.51 2.06
N LYS A 756 23.64 19.97 2.71
CA LYS A 756 24.60 20.73 3.51
C LYS A 756 26.00 20.59 2.91
N ILE A 757 26.61 21.70 2.52
CA ILE A 757 27.88 21.75 1.77
C ILE A 757 28.92 22.50 2.60
N CYS A 758 30.03 21.81 2.91
CA CYS A 758 31.20 22.44 3.52
C CYS A 758 31.98 23.16 2.43
N LYS A 759 32.21 24.47 2.58
CA LYS A 759 32.89 25.30 1.57
C LYS A 759 34.32 24.86 1.31
N GLU A 760 35.02 24.35 2.32
CA GLU A 760 36.40 23.85 2.21
C GLU A 760 36.47 22.42 1.65
N GLN A 761 35.34 21.71 1.60
CA GLN A 761 35.20 20.34 1.08
C GLN A 761 33.93 20.24 0.23
N SER A 762 33.80 21.13 -0.74
CA SER A 762 32.52 21.36 -1.43
C SER A 762 32.11 20.22 -2.35
N GLY A 763 33.06 19.36 -2.76
CA GLY A 763 32.79 18.20 -3.59
C GLY A 763 32.26 18.58 -4.97
N ASN A 764 31.47 17.68 -5.55
CA ASN A 764 30.88 17.83 -6.88
C ASN A 764 29.34 17.80 -6.78
N ALA A 765 28.68 18.45 -7.73
CA ALA A 765 27.25 18.30 -7.97
C ALA A 765 27.00 17.81 -9.41
N THR A 766 25.89 17.09 -9.62
CA THR A 766 25.41 16.78 -10.97
C THR A 766 24.02 17.38 -11.13
N PHE A 767 23.88 18.39 -11.99
CA PHE A 767 22.58 18.88 -12.41
C PHE A 767 22.06 17.95 -13.51
N ARG A 768 21.00 17.20 -13.20
CA ARG A 768 20.41 16.21 -14.09
C ARG A 768 19.29 16.85 -14.88
N ALA A 769 19.29 16.60 -16.18
CA ALA A 769 18.17 16.86 -17.06
C ALA A 769 17.78 15.52 -17.71
N THR A 770 16.54 15.11 -17.50
CA THR A 770 16.01 13.86 -18.06
C THR A 770 14.68 14.09 -18.74
N ASN A 771 14.32 13.24 -19.69
CA ASN A 771 12.93 13.15 -20.13
C ASN A 771 12.09 12.45 -19.04
N LEU A 772 10.79 12.28 -19.30
CA LEU A 772 9.87 11.68 -18.33
C LEU A 772 10.04 10.15 -18.18
N ASN A 773 10.83 9.53 -19.06
CA ASN A 773 11.29 8.13 -18.94
C ASN A 773 12.62 8.00 -18.14
N LEU A 774 13.07 9.08 -17.50
CA LEU A 774 14.33 9.15 -16.75
C LEU A 774 15.58 8.89 -17.61
N LYS A 775 15.48 9.06 -18.93
CA LYS A 775 16.64 9.03 -19.83
C LYS A 775 17.35 10.38 -19.81
N PRO A 776 18.69 10.40 -19.73
CA PRO A 776 19.45 11.65 -19.71
C PRO A 776 19.27 12.41 -21.02
N VAL A 777 19.06 13.73 -20.91
CA VAL A 777 18.99 14.66 -22.03
C VAL A 777 20.16 15.62 -21.91
N ASN A 778 21.02 15.65 -22.93
CA ASN A 778 22.16 16.56 -22.97
C ASN A 778 21.67 17.96 -23.33
N THR A 779 21.64 18.86 -22.35
CA THR A 779 21.29 20.27 -22.54
C THR A 779 22.10 21.14 -21.60
N GLU A 780 22.18 22.44 -21.90
CA GLU A 780 22.79 23.42 -21.00
C GLU A 780 21.79 23.81 -19.90
N VAL A 781 22.26 23.80 -18.66
CA VAL A 781 21.50 24.17 -17.47
C VAL A 781 22.08 25.47 -16.91
N GLU A 782 21.26 26.52 -16.85
CA GLU A 782 21.57 27.74 -16.09
C GLU A 782 21.22 27.49 -14.63
N TYR A 783 22.13 27.83 -13.71
CA TYR A 783 21.86 27.76 -12.28
C TYR A 783 22.07 29.11 -11.60
N LYS A 784 21.27 29.39 -10.57
CA LYS A 784 21.38 30.59 -9.74
C LYS A 784 21.30 30.23 -8.26
N LEU A 785 22.11 30.91 -7.46
CA LEU A 785 22.06 30.86 -6.01
C LEU A 785 21.54 32.19 -5.47
N PHE A 786 20.54 32.11 -4.60
CA PHE A 786 19.98 33.24 -3.87
C PHE A 786 20.22 33.05 -2.39
N LEU A 787 20.94 33.98 -1.75
CA LEU A 787 21.13 33.93 -0.29
C LEU A 787 19.82 34.28 0.41
N GLN A 788 19.28 33.36 1.21
CA GLN A 788 18.12 33.63 2.03
C GLN A 788 18.52 34.38 3.30
N LYS A 789 18.08 35.64 3.44
CA LYS A 789 18.20 36.42 4.68
C LYS A 789 16.88 36.24 5.45
N GLY A 790 16.95 35.73 6.69
CA GLY A 790 15.83 35.15 7.46
C GLY A 790 14.47 35.88 7.52
N GLU A 791 13.46 35.17 8.06
CA GLU A 791 11.97 35.35 8.10
C GLU A 791 11.34 36.76 8.27
N LYS A 792 11.87 37.83 7.68
CA LYS A 792 11.10 39.07 7.47
C LYS A 792 10.62 39.13 6.04
N GLU A 793 9.32 38.87 5.87
CA GLU A 793 8.56 39.04 4.63
C GLU A 793 8.96 40.32 3.90
N GLY A 794 9.30 40.18 2.61
CA GLY A 794 9.39 41.30 1.66
C GLY A 794 10.78 41.85 1.32
N ARG A 795 11.83 41.02 1.18
CA ARG A 795 13.14 41.47 0.66
C ARG A 795 13.60 40.68 -0.57
N ARG A 796 14.12 41.42 -1.55
CA ARG A 796 14.58 40.97 -2.88
C ARG A 796 15.55 39.79 -2.76
N GLU A 797 15.23 38.70 -3.46
CA GLU A 797 16.15 37.59 -3.72
C GLU A 797 17.27 38.10 -4.64
N GLU A 798 18.43 38.46 -4.07
CA GLU A 798 19.60 38.86 -4.84
C GLU A 798 20.37 37.62 -5.27
N VAL A 799 20.64 37.50 -6.57
CA VAL A 799 21.51 36.43 -7.10
C VAL A 799 22.94 36.71 -6.64
N VAL A 800 23.48 35.82 -5.81
CA VAL A 800 24.84 35.94 -5.26
C VAL A 800 25.85 35.13 -6.06
N HIS A 801 25.38 34.16 -6.85
CA HIS A 801 26.20 33.42 -7.80
C HIS A 801 25.32 32.81 -8.90
N SER A 802 25.85 32.68 -10.11
CA SER A 802 25.16 32.03 -11.23
C SER A 802 26.18 31.51 -12.24
N GLY A 803 25.80 30.50 -13.01
CA GLY A 803 26.59 30.00 -14.12
C GLY A 803 25.78 29.09 -15.03
N THR A 804 26.42 28.59 -16.08
CA THR A 804 25.85 27.55 -16.94
C THR A 804 26.71 26.29 -16.89
N PHE A 805 26.07 25.14 -17.09
CA PHE A 805 26.75 23.85 -17.03
C PHE A 805 26.07 22.82 -17.94
N THR A 806 26.83 21.82 -18.40
CA THR A 806 26.25 20.72 -19.21
C THR A 806 25.54 19.72 -18.30
N ALA A 807 24.26 19.45 -18.56
CA ALA A 807 23.47 18.50 -17.78
C ALA A 807 24.12 17.11 -17.74
N ASN A 808 23.86 16.38 -16.66
CA ASN A 808 24.28 14.98 -16.45
C ASN A 808 25.81 14.77 -16.36
N THR A 809 26.58 15.84 -16.20
CA THR A 809 28.03 15.79 -15.95
C THR A 809 28.37 16.29 -14.54
N GLU A 810 29.52 15.91 -13.99
CA GLU A 810 29.96 16.35 -12.66
C GLU A 810 30.54 17.78 -12.71
N MET A 811 30.00 18.66 -11.87
CA MET A 811 30.45 20.04 -11.67
C MET A 811 31.17 20.19 -10.33
N PRO A 812 32.43 20.64 -10.28
CA PRO A 812 33.09 20.95 -9.02
C PRO A 812 32.48 22.20 -8.38
N LEU A 813 32.25 22.15 -7.06
CA LEU A 813 31.64 23.26 -6.31
C LEU A 813 32.66 24.21 -5.67
N SER A 814 33.93 24.16 -6.09
CA SER A 814 35.01 24.97 -5.50
C SER A 814 34.80 26.47 -5.65
N ALA A 815 34.11 26.92 -6.71
CA ALA A 815 33.75 28.32 -6.92
C ALA A 815 32.84 28.90 -5.81
N TRP A 816 32.14 28.04 -5.05
CA TRP A 816 31.23 28.46 -3.99
C TRP A 816 31.95 28.68 -2.65
N GLN A 817 33.25 28.40 -2.57
CA GLN A 817 34.03 28.51 -1.34
C GLN A 817 34.04 29.93 -0.74
N HIS A 818 33.99 30.96 -1.60
CA HIS A 818 34.00 32.36 -1.18
C HIS A 818 32.64 32.87 -0.69
N LEU A 819 31.56 32.10 -0.86
CA LEU A 819 30.23 32.51 -0.46
C LEU A 819 30.06 32.49 1.08
N PRO A 820 29.26 33.41 1.66
CA PRO A 820 29.03 33.40 3.10
C PRO A 820 28.29 32.14 3.57
N SER A 821 28.50 31.73 4.82
CA SER A 821 27.72 30.62 5.41
C SER A 821 26.25 31.04 5.56
N GLY A 822 25.31 30.17 5.21
CA GLY A 822 23.88 30.45 5.26
C GLY A 822 23.06 29.56 4.34
N THR A 823 21.75 29.73 4.37
CA THR A 823 20.82 29.03 3.47
C THR A 823 20.72 29.73 2.13
N TYR A 824 20.74 28.95 1.06
CA TYR A 824 20.61 29.41 -0.31
C TYR A 824 19.46 28.67 -1.00
N LYS A 825 18.70 29.40 -1.80
CA LYS A 825 17.82 28.81 -2.80
C LYS A 825 18.64 28.60 -4.08
N LEU A 826 18.82 27.34 -4.48
CA LEU A 826 19.36 26.94 -5.77
C LEU A 826 18.20 26.84 -6.76
N THR A 827 18.28 27.55 -7.88
CA THR A 827 17.38 27.36 -9.01
C THR A 827 18.14 26.87 -10.22
N LEU A 828 17.50 25.98 -10.99
CA LEU A 828 17.99 25.49 -12.28
C LEU A 828 16.96 25.86 -13.35
N SER A 829 17.42 26.27 -14.52
CA SER A 829 16.59 26.47 -15.71
C SER A 829 17.28 25.87 -16.92
N ALA A 830 16.53 25.15 -17.75
CA ALA A 830 17.04 24.56 -18.98
C ALA A 830 15.95 24.56 -20.06
N GLN A 831 16.39 24.38 -21.30
CA GLN A 831 15.49 24.22 -22.44
C GLN A 831 15.76 22.87 -23.12
N ASP A 832 14.72 22.26 -23.68
CA ASP A 832 14.92 21.14 -24.59
C ASP A 832 15.22 21.62 -26.02
N GLU A 833 15.45 20.66 -26.92
CA GLU A 833 15.75 20.90 -28.34
C GLU A 833 14.66 21.68 -29.08
N GLN A 834 13.44 21.76 -28.52
CA GLN A 834 12.31 22.51 -29.08
C GLN A 834 12.11 23.88 -28.40
N GLY A 835 13.03 24.29 -27.51
CA GLY A 835 12.97 25.57 -26.79
C GLY A 835 11.96 25.58 -25.62
N ARG A 836 11.43 24.43 -25.20
CA ARG A 836 10.48 24.33 -24.09
C ARG A 836 11.27 24.39 -22.78
N LYS A 837 10.87 25.31 -21.88
CA LYS A 837 11.55 25.56 -20.62
C LYS A 837 11.17 24.55 -19.53
N ALA A 838 12.13 24.21 -18.69
CA ALA A 838 11.93 23.54 -17.42
C ALA A 838 12.72 24.24 -16.32
N ASP A 839 12.11 24.32 -15.14
CA ASP A 839 12.69 24.97 -13.97
C ASP A 839 12.64 24.03 -12.75
N TYR A 840 13.61 24.17 -11.86
CA TYR A 840 13.73 23.44 -10.61
C TYR A 840 14.25 24.35 -9.50
N GLU A 841 13.80 24.11 -8.28
CA GLU A 841 14.22 24.87 -7.09
C GLU A 841 14.51 23.90 -5.94
N GLN A 842 15.58 24.15 -5.19
CA GLN A 842 15.96 23.42 -3.99
C GLN A 842 16.64 24.35 -2.99
N GLU A 843 16.46 24.08 -1.69
CA GLU A 843 17.21 24.75 -0.64
C GLU A 843 18.50 23.99 -0.29
N ILE A 844 19.61 24.71 -0.15
CA ILE A 844 20.91 24.18 0.27
C ILE A 844 21.53 25.05 1.37
N LEU A 845 22.37 24.47 2.20
CA LEU A 845 23.06 25.14 3.30
C LEU A 845 24.57 25.14 3.06
N LEU A 846 25.15 26.31 2.86
CA LEU A 846 26.61 26.48 2.81
C LEU A 846 27.13 26.81 4.22
N PHE A 847 28.23 26.17 4.62
CA PHE A 847 28.88 26.47 5.90
C PHE A 847 30.39 26.29 5.79
N SER A 848 31.14 26.90 6.72
CA SER A 848 32.59 26.70 6.85
C SER A 848 32.87 25.65 7.92
N ILE A 849 33.87 24.80 7.70
CA ILE A 849 34.38 23.88 8.74
C ILE A 849 34.87 24.61 10.00
N ASN A 850 35.17 25.91 9.88
CA ASN A 850 35.63 26.77 10.97
C ASN A 850 34.48 27.54 11.66
N ASP A 851 33.23 27.36 11.23
CA ASP A 851 32.09 27.99 11.89
C ASP A 851 31.96 27.47 13.33
N THR A 852 31.92 28.38 14.31
CA THR A 852 31.81 28.02 15.74
C THR A 852 30.37 27.96 16.23
N ARG A 853 29.40 28.39 15.40
CA ARG A 853 27.96 28.36 15.66
C ARG A 853 27.21 28.03 14.37
N PRO A 854 26.04 27.37 14.43
CA PRO A 854 25.21 27.15 13.25
C PRO A 854 24.87 28.46 12.54
N SER A 855 24.99 28.50 11.22
CA SER A 855 24.60 29.67 10.42
C SER A 855 23.09 29.87 10.35
N VAL A 856 22.32 28.84 10.68
CA VAL A 856 20.85 28.82 10.72
C VAL A 856 20.35 28.06 11.94
N LYS A 857 19.13 28.37 12.39
CA LYS A 857 18.49 27.66 13.51
C LYS A 857 18.43 26.17 13.18
N THR A 858 19.19 25.37 13.93
CA THR A 858 19.37 23.94 13.70
C THR A 858 19.28 23.24 15.05
N GLU A 859 18.25 22.41 15.23
CA GLU A 859 18.08 21.64 16.47
C GLU A 859 19.26 20.68 16.66
N VAL A 860 19.65 19.93 15.62
CA VAL A 860 20.82 19.04 15.63
C VAL A 860 21.71 19.32 14.42
N TRP A 861 22.93 19.77 14.66
CA TRP A 861 23.95 19.90 13.63
C TRP A 861 24.87 18.68 13.63
N TYR A 862 24.96 17.99 12.51
CA TYR A 862 25.96 16.98 12.24
C TYR A 862 26.59 17.22 10.86
N TYR A 863 27.90 17.02 10.77
CA TYR A 863 28.64 16.97 9.51
C TYR A 863 29.83 15.99 9.59
N PRO A 864 29.85 14.92 8.78
CA PRO A 864 30.97 13.98 8.74
C PRO A 864 32.13 14.57 7.92
N VAL A 865 33.24 14.94 8.57
CA VAL A 865 34.44 15.42 7.86
C VAL A 865 35.18 14.22 7.26
N HIS A 866 35.44 13.19 8.07
CA HIS A 866 35.91 11.87 7.63
C HIS A 866 35.57 10.83 8.69
N THR A 867 34.73 9.85 8.38
CA THR A 867 34.27 8.85 9.37
C THR A 867 35.07 7.57 9.37
N GLU A 868 36.12 7.47 8.55
CA GLU A 868 37.08 6.38 8.62
C GLU A 868 38.34 6.81 9.36
N PHE A 869 39.01 5.89 10.05
CA PHE A 869 40.32 6.11 10.63
C PHE A 869 41.27 4.96 10.36
N ASN A 870 42.56 5.24 10.42
CA ASN A 870 43.65 4.27 10.42
C ASN A 870 44.85 4.84 11.20
N ALA A 871 45.98 4.14 11.23
CA ALA A 871 47.16 4.58 11.97
C ALA A 871 47.72 5.97 11.52
N SER A 872 47.42 6.40 10.30
CA SER A 872 47.90 7.66 9.72
C SER A 872 46.85 8.77 9.62
N GLN A 873 45.57 8.45 9.80
CA GLN A 873 44.45 9.38 9.61
C GLN A 873 43.41 9.21 10.71
N SER A 874 43.13 10.30 11.44
CA SER A 874 42.05 10.37 12.42
C SER A 874 40.68 10.50 11.74
N ALA A 875 39.65 9.96 12.37
CA ALA A 875 38.29 10.28 12.00
C ALA A 875 37.88 11.61 12.63
N SER A 876 37.02 12.36 11.95
CA SER A 876 36.61 13.70 12.34
C SER A 876 35.17 13.99 11.92
N PHE A 877 34.44 14.70 12.78
CA PHE A 877 33.11 15.21 12.48
C PHE A 877 32.80 16.47 13.29
N ILE A 878 31.79 17.23 12.87
CA ILE A 878 31.26 18.38 13.61
C ILE A 878 29.90 18.00 14.16
N PHE A 879 29.70 18.25 15.46
CA PHE A 879 28.40 18.13 16.11
C PHE A 879 28.07 19.40 16.91
N GLY A 880 26.80 19.79 16.94
CA GLY A 880 26.37 20.96 17.70
C GLY A 880 24.87 21.23 17.63
N THR A 881 24.46 22.40 18.11
CA THR A 881 23.06 22.85 18.12
C THR A 881 23.00 24.37 18.18
N SER A 882 21.96 24.97 17.61
CA SER A 882 21.66 26.40 17.80
C SER A 882 20.89 26.66 19.10
N GLY A 883 20.48 25.60 19.81
CA GLY A 883 19.81 25.71 21.10
C GLY A 883 20.74 26.31 22.16
N LYS A 884 20.21 27.22 22.98
CA LYS A 884 20.95 27.77 24.14
C LYS A 884 20.82 26.83 25.33
N ASP A 885 21.90 26.63 26.08
CA ASP A 885 21.92 25.78 27.29
C ASP A 885 21.31 24.39 27.07
N ALA A 886 21.82 23.66 26.07
CA ALA A 886 21.44 22.29 25.75
C ALA A 886 22.36 21.28 26.46
N TYR A 887 21.78 20.28 27.13
CA TYR A 887 22.50 19.24 27.87
C TYR A 887 22.54 17.94 27.05
N ILE A 888 23.68 17.67 26.42
CA ILE A 888 23.87 16.56 25.48
C ILE A 888 24.44 15.34 26.20
N LEU A 889 23.62 14.31 26.38
CA LEU A 889 24.06 12.98 26.80
C LEU A 889 24.95 12.40 25.70
N THR A 890 26.24 12.27 25.98
CA THR A 890 27.25 11.79 25.03
C THR A 890 27.83 10.48 25.53
N ASP A 891 27.80 9.46 24.70
CA ASP A 891 28.35 8.15 25.01
C ASP A 891 29.13 7.59 23.83
N VAL A 892 30.30 7.02 24.09
CA VAL A 892 31.18 6.42 23.08
C VAL A 892 31.28 4.93 23.35
N PHE A 893 30.93 4.11 22.37
CA PHE A 893 30.96 2.66 22.44
C PHE A 893 31.95 2.08 21.43
N CYS A 894 32.55 0.95 21.78
CA CYS A 894 33.21 0.05 20.85
C CYS A 894 32.49 -1.30 20.95
N GLY A 895 31.65 -1.62 19.96
CA GLY A 895 30.74 -2.77 20.03
C GLY A 895 29.85 -2.67 21.27
N ASN A 896 29.90 -3.68 22.14
CA ASN A 896 29.12 -3.75 23.37
C ASN A 896 29.76 -3.02 24.58
N LYS A 897 31.01 -2.57 24.45
CA LYS A 897 31.75 -1.92 25.54
C LYS A 897 31.58 -0.40 25.48
N ARG A 898 31.09 0.21 26.57
CA ARG A 898 31.08 1.67 26.73
C ARG A 898 32.48 2.16 27.13
N LEU A 899 33.09 3.00 26.31
CA LEU A 899 34.41 3.60 26.56
C LEU A 899 34.29 4.94 27.29
N GLU A 900 33.28 5.75 26.96
CA GLU A 900 33.07 7.07 27.55
C GLU A 900 31.58 7.34 27.77
N SER A 901 31.25 8.05 28.85
CA SER A 901 29.92 8.63 29.11
C SER A 901 30.06 9.99 29.79
N LYS A 902 29.55 11.05 29.16
CA LYS A 902 29.58 12.42 29.70
C LYS A 902 28.35 13.22 29.29
N ILE A 903 28.24 14.43 29.84
CA ILE A 903 27.20 15.39 29.47
C ILE A 903 27.89 16.65 28.98
N LEU A 904 27.66 17.01 27.72
CA LEU A 904 28.16 18.26 27.15
C LEU A 904 27.10 19.35 27.34
N GLN A 905 27.51 20.54 27.74
CA GLN A 905 26.64 21.70 27.75
C GLN A 905 27.01 22.59 26.57
N LEU A 906 26.12 22.69 25.58
CA LEU A 906 26.32 23.50 24.38
C LEU A 906 25.33 24.65 24.36
N SER A 907 25.74 25.82 23.87
CA SER A 907 24.86 27.00 23.80
C SER A 907 25.14 27.74 22.50
N ASP A 908 24.32 27.46 21.48
CA ASP A 908 24.52 27.98 20.11
C ASP A 908 25.96 27.73 19.61
N THR A 909 26.39 26.47 19.63
CA THR A 909 27.79 26.09 19.44
C THR A 909 27.94 24.89 18.51
N LEU A 910 28.97 24.93 17.66
CA LEU A 910 29.48 23.80 16.90
C LEU A 910 30.82 23.35 17.49
N VAL A 911 30.99 22.04 17.64
CA VAL A 911 32.21 21.42 18.18
C VAL A 911 32.73 20.40 17.18
N ARG A 912 34.02 20.47 16.88
CA ARG A 912 34.72 19.46 16.10
C ARG A 912 35.24 18.37 17.03
N PHE A 913 34.98 17.12 16.66
CA PHE A 913 35.44 15.93 17.36
C PHE A 913 36.43 15.20 16.48
N ASP A 914 37.65 15.00 16.98
CA ASP A 914 38.71 14.27 16.28
C ASP A 914 39.09 13.02 17.09
N TYR A 915 39.03 11.85 16.45
CA TYR A 915 39.32 10.55 17.03
C TYR A 915 40.49 9.90 16.30
N PRO A 916 41.75 10.05 16.78
CA PRO A 916 42.87 9.27 16.28
C PRO A 916 42.67 7.79 16.60
N TYR A 917 43.12 6.89 15.73
CA TYR A 917 42.98 5.46 15.98
C TYR A 917 43.71 5.03 17.26
N LYS A 918 43.04 4.24 18.09
CA LYS A 918 43.62 3.52 19.23
C LYS A 918 43.24 2.06 19.14
N GLU A 919 44.12 1.17 19.63
CA GLU A 919 43.87 -0.27 19.66
C GLU A 919 42.56 -0.63 20.40
N GLU A 920 42.23 0.11 21.47
CA GLU A 920 40.99 -0.10 22.23
C GLU A 920 39.70 0.21 21.45
N TYR A 921 39.79 0.92 20.32
CA TYR A 921 38.66 1.20 19.44
C TYR A 921 38.35 0.04 18.49
N GLY A 922 39.20 -0.98 18.45
CA GLY A 922 38.99 -2.17 17.63
C GLY A 922 38.69 -1.82 16.16
N ARG A 923 37.45 -2.05 15.74
CA ARG A 923 36.96 -1.83 14.37
C ARG A 923 36.31 -0.46 14.14
N GLY A 924 36.05 0.31 15.19
CA GLY A 924 35.18 1.48 15.08
C GLY A 924 34.63 1.98 16.42
N LEU A 925 34.06 3.18 16.38
CA LEU A 925 33.34 3.78 17.50
C LEU A 925 31.89 4.06 17.09
N ASP A 926 30.96 3.72 17.98
CA ASP A 926 29.58 4.15 17.91
C ASP A 926 29.39 5.27 18.94
N ILE A 927 29.16 6.50 18.49
CA ILE A 927 29.02 7.68 19.35
C ILE A 927 27.56 8.13 19.32
N SER A 928 26.93 8.17 20.49
CA SER A 928 25.55 8.61 20.67
C SER A 928 25.52 10.00 21.30
N PHE A 929 24.86 10.95 20.63
CA PHE A 929 24.49 12.25 21.17
C PHE A 929 22.97 12.31 21.33
N ALA A 930 22.47 12.54 22.54
CA ALA A 930 21.03 12.62 22.80
C ALA A 930 20.70 13.74 23.78
N PHE A 931 19.61 14.48 23.55
CA PHE A 931 19.17 15.54 24.45
C PHE A 931 17.69 15.86 24.29
N VAL A 932 17.18 16.64 25.23
CA VAL A 932 15.82 17.16 25.20
C VAL A 932 15.88 18.68 25.24
N LYS A 933 15.07 19.35 24.42
CA LYS A 933 14.95 20.81 24.44
C LYS A 933 13.57 21.24 23.96
N GLU A 934 12.95 22.19 24.65
CA GLU A 934 11.61 22.71 24.31
C GLU A 934 10.57 21.59 24.14
N GLY A 935 10.60 20.59 25.04
CA GLY A 935 9.70 19.43 25.01
C GLY A 935 10.01 18.38 23.93
N LYS A 936 11.03 18.58 23.10
CA LYS A 936 11.40 17.67 22.00
C LYS A 936 12.64 16.85 22.34
N PHE A 937 12.61 15.58 21.95
CA PHE A 937 13.78 14.69 22.02
C PHE A 937 14.56 14.73 20.70
N HIS A 938 15.88 14.85 20.81
CA HIS A 938 16.81 14.88 19.70
C HIS A 938 17.89 13.83 19.91
N GLN A 939 18.29 13.16 18.82
CA GLN A 939 19.40 12.21 18.83
C GLN A 939 20.18 12.24 17.53
N GLN A 940 21.50 12.06 17.61
CA GLN A 940 22.40 11.78 16.51
C GLN A 940 23.31 10.60 16.88
N GLU A 941 23.41 9.62 15.99
CA GLU A 941 24.41 8.55 16.09
C GLU A 941 25.51 8.79 15.05
N VAL A 942 26.75 8.58 15.45
CA VAL A 942 27.93 8.74 14.60
C VAL A 942 28.75 7.46 14.63
N HIS A 943 28.92 6.85 13.47
CA HIS A 943 29.69 5.63 13.30
C HIS A 943 31.04 5.98 12.70
N LEU A 944 32.10 5.73 13.47
CA LEU A 944 33.48 5.85 13.01
C LEU A 944 34.00 4.44 12.75
N THR A 945 34.61 4.19 11.60
CA THR A 945 35.05 2.84 11.22
C THR A 945 36.53 2.79 10.91
N LYS A 946 37.17 1.66 11.18
CA LYS A 946 38.53 1.41 10.73
C LYS A 946 38.51 1.19 9.21
N LYS A 947 39.33 1.93 8.47
CA LYS A 947 39.45 1.77 7.01
C LYS A 947 39.88 0.34 6.67
N MET A 948 39.04 -0.37 5.90
CA MET A 948 39.33 -1.74 5.46
C MET A 948 40.34 -1.76 4.31
N PRO A 949 41.19 -2.79 4.19
CA PRO A 949 42.06 -2.97 3.03
C PRO A 949 41.23 -3.29 1.78
N GLU A 950 41.68 -2.83 0.60
CA GLU A 950 41.10 -3.21 -0.70
C GLU A 950 41.28 -4.73 -0.90
N LYS A 951 40.22 -5.43 -1.35
CA LYS A 951 40.20 -6.90 -1.51
C LYS A 951 39.74 -7.39 -2.89
N GLU A 952 39.35 -6.48 -3.78
CA GLU A 952 38.81 -6.85 -5.09
C GLU A 952 39.91 -7.33 -6.05
N LEU A 953 39.75 -8.53 -6.62
CA LEU A 953 40.70 -9.05 -7.60
C LEU A 953 40.57 -8.26 -8.92
N LYS A 954 41.72 -7.83 -9.45
CA LYS A 954 41.81 -7.16 -10.75
C LYS A 954 41.91 -8.22 -11.85
N ILE A 955 40.82 -8.39 -12.61
CA ILE A 955 40.76 -9.32 -13.74
C ILE A 955 40.93 -8.56 -15.04
N THR A 956 41.93 -8.93 -15.83
CA THR A 956 42.21 -8.38 -17.15
C THR A 956 42.01 -9.46 -18.22
N ARG A 957 41.37 -9.10 -19.33
CA ARG A 957 41.10 -10.01 -20.46
C ARG A 957 42.21 -9.86 -21.49
N GLU A 958 43.00 -10.90 -21.69
CA GLU A 958 44.06 -10.90 -22.71
C GLU A 958 43.53 -11.39 -24.05
N VAL A 959 42.75 -12.48 -24.03
CA VAL A 959 42.10 -13.06 -25.21
C VAL A 959 40.65 -13.35 -24.86
N PHE A 960 39.73 -12.66 -25.53
CA PHE A 960 38.29 -12.88 -25.36
C PHE A 960 37.54 -12.53 -26.65
N ARG A 961 37.10 -13.55 -27.39
CA ARG A 961 36.25 -13.38 -28.57
C ARG A 961 34.79 -13.60 -28.21
N ASN A 962 33.94 -12.65 -28.57
CA ASN A 962 32.51 -12.68 -28.29
C ASN A 962 31.64 -13.15 -29.49
N LYS A 963 32.26 -13.50 -30.62
CA LYS A 963 31.61 -14.06 -31.81
C LYS A 963 32.35 -15.33 -32.22
N LEU A 964 31.64 -16.46 -32.21
CA LEU A 964 32.20 -17.80 -32.42
C LEU A 964 31.35 -18.59 -33.42
N LEU A 965 31.98 -19.52 -34.13
CA LEU A 965 31.25 -20.49 -34.97
C LEU A 965 30.80 -21.70 -34.13
N PRO A 966 29.65 -22.32 -34.43
CA PRO A 966 29.22 -23.55 -33.76
C PRO A 966 30.28 -24.66 -33.82
N GLY A 967 30.60 -25.26 -32.68
CA GLY A 967 31.61 -26.32 -32.57
C GLY A 967 33.08 -25.86 -32.65
N GLN A 968 33.34 -24.56 -32.84
CA GLN A 968 34.70 -24.00 -32.82
C GLN A 968 35.32 -24.18 -31.43
N LYS A 969 36.58 -24.64 -31.41
CA LYS A 969 37.41 -24.60 -30.20
C LYS A 969 37.91 -23.17 -29.99
N GLU A 970 37.70 -22.63 -28.80
CA GLU A 970 38.11 -21.28 -28.42
C GLU A 970 38.91 -21.33 -27.12
N GLU A 971 39.90 -20.45 -26.99
CA GLU A 971 40.68 -20.24 -25.77
C GLU A 971 40.43 -18.82 -25.25
N TRP A 972 40.00 -18.70 -23.99
CA TRP A 972 39.91 -17.42 -23.30
C TRP A 972 41.04 -17.31 -22.29
N LYS A 973 41.75 -16.18 -22.32
CA LYS A 973 42.89 -15.91 -21.44
C LYS A 973 42.63 -14.70 -20.56
N PHE A 974 42.76 -14.90 -19.26
CA PHE A 974 42.56 -13.87 -18.24
C PHE A 974 43.78 -13.79 -17.33
N THR A 975 44.15 -12.58 -16.93
CA THR A 975 45.17 -12.33 -15.89
C THR A 975 44.48 -11.78 -14.65
N VAL A 976 44.63 -12.51 -13.54
CA VAL A 976 44.00 -12.19 -12.24
C VAL A 976 45.07 -11.75 -11.24
N LYS A 977 44.92 -10.54 -10.71
CA LYS A 977 45.86 -9.94 -9.75
C LYS A 977 45.15 -9.51 -8.47
N THR A 978 45.88 -9.47 -7.37
CA THR A 978 45.44 -8.83 -6.12
C THR A 978 45.32 -7.31 -6.33
N PRO A 979 44.62 -6.58 -5.43
CA PRO A 979 44.57 -5.12 -5.47
C PRO A 979 45.95 -4.44 -5.54
N GLN A 980 46.94 -5.04 -4.88
CA GLN A 980 48.34 -4.60 -4.82
C GLN A 980 49.13 -4.93 -6.11
N GLY A 981 48.50 -5.58 -7.09
CA GLY A 981 49.11 -5.89 -8.39
C GLY A 981 49.89 -7.21 -8.47
N LEU A 982 49.87 -8.03 -7.42
CA LEU A 982 50.53 -9.33 -7.38
C LEU A 982 49.66 -10.42 -8.04
N PRO A 983 50.22 -11.51 -8.62
CA PRO A 983 49.42 -12.64 -9.08
C PRO A 983 48.55 -13.22 -7.96
N ALA A 984 47.27 -13.45 -8.24
CA ALA A 984 46.34 -14.00 -7.25
C ALA A 984 46.20 -15.52 -7.40
N VAL A 985 46.15 -16.24 -6.28
CA VAL A 985 45.67 -17.62 -6.24
C VAL A 985 44.14 -17.57 -6.19
N ALA A 986 43.47 -18.07 -7.22
CA ALA A 986 42.03 -17.94 -7.37
C ALA A 986 41.40 -19.17 -8.05
N GLU A 987 40.16 -19.47 -7.68
CA GLU A 987 39.28 -20.39 -8.40
C GLU A 987 38.39 -19.58 -9.36
N MET A 988 38.28 -20.02 -10.61
CA MET A 988 37.47 -19.36 -11.63
C MET A 988 36.25 -20.21 -12.00
N LEU A 989 35.08 -19.57 -12.06
CA LEU A 989 33.83 -20.18 -12.52
C LEU A 989 33.30 -19.36 -13.70
N ALA A 990 32.98 -20.05 -14.80
CA ALA A 990 32.34 -19.45 -15.97
C ALA A 990 30.94 -20.08 -16.17
N PHE A 991 29.93 -19.24 -16.34
CA PHE A 991 28.58 -19.65 -16.71
C PHE A 991 28.33 -19.32 -18.18
N MET A 992 27.85 -20.29 -18.94
CA MET A 992 27.45 -20.11 -20.32
C MET A 992 26.14 -20.88 -20.55
N TYR A 993 25.09 -20.16 -20.92
CA TYR A 993 23.79 -20.73 -21.24
C TYR A 993 23.14 -19.93 -22.37
N ASP A 994 22.07 -20.48 -22.93
CA ASP A 994 21.35 -19.89 -24.06
C ASP A 994 20.62 -18.61 -23.63
N ALA A 995 20.98 -17.47 -24.23
CA ALA A 995 20.40 -16.16 -23.91
C ALA A 995 18.89 -16.09 -24.14
N SER A 996 18.32 -16.98 -24.97
CA SER A 996 16.87 -17.07 -25.17
C SER A 996 16.11 -17.40 -23.88
N LEU A 997 16.77 -18.02 -22.90
CA LEU A 997 16.15 -18.38 -21.63
C LEU A 997 15.82 -17.15 -20.80
N ASP A 998 16.62 -16.08 -20.89
CA ASP A 998 16.41 -14.86 -20.10
C ASP A 998 15.15 -14.08 -20.54
N LYS A 999 14.68 -14.31 -21.78
CA LYS A 999 13.39 -13.79 -22.26
C LYS A 999 12.20 -14.41 -21.55
N ILE A 1000 12.32 -15.67 -21.12
CA ILE A 1000 11.28 -16.40 -20.38
C ILE A 1000 11.45 -16.15 -18.88
N TRP A 1001 12.67 -16.33 -18.37
CA TRP A 1001 12.99 -16.17 -16.95
C TRP A 1001 14.45 -15.80 -16.75
N LYS A 1002 14.69 -14.52 -16.44
CA LYS A 1002 16.02 -13.93 -16.34
C LYS A 1002 16.85 -14.50 -15.18
N ASN A 1003 18.11 -14.82 -15.46
CA ASN A 1003 19.08 -15.21 -14.45
C ASN A 1003 19.73 -13.97 -13.78
N ASN A 1004 19.38 -13.69 -12.53
CA ASN A 1004 19.91 -12.53 -11.77
C ASN A 1004 20.88 -12.94 -10.64
N ARG A 1005 21.60 -14.06 -10.79
CA ARG A 1005 22.46 -14.59 -9.73
C ARG A 1005 23.80 -13.84 -9.70
N THR A 1006 24.14 -13.27 -8.55
CA THR A 1006 25.45 -12.65 -8.27
C THR A 1006 26.06 -13.24 -7.00
N PHE A 1007 27.39 -13.22 -6.91
CA PHE A 1007 28.12 -13.61 -5.71
C PHE A 1007 28.65 -12.36 -5.00
N HIS A 1008 28.29 -12.20 -3.73
CA HIS A 1008 28.80 -11.15 -2.86
C HIS A 1008 29.19 -11.77 -1.52
N VAL A 1009 30.43 -11.52 -1.07
CA VAL A 1009 30.87 -11.91 0.26
C VAL A 1009 30.25 -10.95 1.27
N ASN A 1010 29.29 -11.44 2.05
CA ASN A 1010 28.67 -10.64 3.10
C ASN A 1010 29.57 -10.64 4.34
N TYR A 1011 30.12 -9.47 4.68
CA TYR A 1011 30.81 -9.25 5.95
C TYR A 1011 29.78 -8.78 6.97
N SER A 1012 29.67 -9.49 8.09
CA SER A 1012 28.69 -9.16 9.14
C SER A 1012 29.11 -7.88 9.88
N LEU A 1013 28.72 -6.72 9.35
CA LEU A 1013 28.79 -5.43 10.04
C LEU A 1013 27.61 -5.33 11.03
N GLY A 1014 27.74 -6.00 12.17
CA GLY A 1014 26.86 -5.74 13.30
C GLY A 1014 27.27 -4.43 13.98
N TYR A 1015 26.47 -3.38 13.80
CA TYR A 1015 26.50 -2.21 14.68
C TYR A 1015 25.69 -2.52 15.93
N SER A 1016 26.23 -2.21 17.11
CA SER A 1016 25.49 -2.35 18.35
C SER A 1016 24.54 -1.15 18.49
N PHE A 1017 23.24 -1.42 18.55
CA PHE A 1017 22.23 -0.39 18.74
C PHE A 1017 22.19 0.05 20.22
N HIS A 1018 22.67 1.27 20.49
CA HIS A 1018 22.71 1.87 21.84
C HIS A 1018 21.84 3.14 21.97
N SER A 1019 20.87 3.31 21.07
CA SER A 1019 19.97 4.46 20.98
C SER A 1019 19.14 4.69 22.24
N TRP A 1020 18.89 5.95 22.56
CA TRP A 1020 17.90 6.38 23.54
C TRP A 1020 16.50 6.45 22.91
N PHE A 1021 15.49 6.02 23.66
CA PHE A 1021 14.10 6.05 23.22
C PHE A 1021 13.24 6.88 24.18
N PRO A 1022 12.50 7.89 23.67
CA PRO A 1022 11.43 8.54 24.41
C PRO A 1022 10.15 7.69 24.27
N TYR A 1023 9.61 7.16 25.37
CA TYR A 1023 8.48 6.22 25.31
C TYR A 1023 7.09 6.87 25.37
N ASP A 1024 7.00 8.21 25.44
CA ASP A 1024 5.71 8.92 25.52
C ASP A 1024 5.43 9.76 24.28
N THR A 1025 4.63 9.21 23.35
CA THR A 1025 4.08 9.92 22.18
C THR A 1025 2.56 9.83 22.13
N ARG A 1026 1.88 9.60 23.27
CA ARG A 1026 0.43 9.40 23.28
C ARG A 1026 -0.29 10.75 23.15
N TYR A 1027 -1.18 10.84 22.17
CA TYR A 1027 -2.09 11.97 22.00
C TYR A 1027 -3.45 11.63 22.60
N ASN A 1028 -4.11 12.61 23.21
CA ASN A 1028 -5.53 12.52 23.44
C ASN A 1028 -6.25 12.92 22.14
N TYR A 1029 -7.18 12.09 21.69
CA TYR A 1029 -8.06 12.36 20.56
C TYR A 1029 -9.50 12.36 21.04
N TYR A 1030 -10.16 13.49 20.89
CA TYR A 1030 -11.56 13.68 21.26
C TYR A 1030 -12.37 13.77 19.98
N SER A 1031 -13.32 12.85 19.83
CA SER A 1031 -14.30 12.87 18.75
C SER A 1031 -15.69 12.87 19.37
N PHE A 1032 -16.56 13.72 18.83
CA PHE A 1032 -17.89 13.94 19.40
C PHE A 1032 -18.96 13.38 18.49
N TRP A 1033 -19.81 12.53 19.06
CA TRP A 1033 -21.02 12.08 18.38
C TRP A 1033 -22.14 13.09 18.63
N PHE A 1034 -22.66 13.66 17.55
CA PHE A 1034 -23.85 14.48 17.58
C PHE A 1034 -25.04 13.61 17.14
N PRO A 1035 -26.12 13.49 17.93
CA PRO A 1035 -27.31 12.77 17.54
C PRO A 1035 -27.99 13.47 16.37
N SER A 1036 -28.54 12.67 15.46
CA SER A 1036 -29.41 13.12 14.37
C SER A 1036 -30.58 12.15 14.27
N ALA A 1037 -31.76 12.63 13.87
CA ALA A 1037 -32.93 11.78 13.72
C ALA A 1037 -32.69 10.78 12.57
N GLN A 1038 -32.86 9.49 12.84
CA GLN A 1038 -32.89 8.50 11.76
C GLN A 1038 -34.26 8.56 11.09
N LEU A 1039 -34.28 8.99 9.82
CA LEU A 1039 -35.50 9.05 9.04
C LEU A 1039 -35.65 7.77 8.21
N THR A 1040 -36.84 7.19 8.22
CA THR A 1040 -37.15 6.02 7.38
C THR A 1040 -37.24 6.45 5.92
N ILE A 1041 -36.42 5.86 5.05
CA ILE A 1041 -36.43 6.11 3.60
C ILE A 1041 -36.96 4.84 2.92
N PRO A 1042 -38.12 4.88 2.25
CA PRO A 1042 -38.62 3.74 1.49
C PRO A 1042 -37.65 3.26 0.39
N GLY A 1043 -37.45 1.95 0.33
CA GLY A 1043 -36.68 1.27 -0.73
C GLY A 1043 -37.40 1.19 -2.06
#